data_AF-A0A4Z1EUU7-F1
#
_entry.id   AF-A0A4Z1EUU7-F1
#
_cell.length_a   1.000
_cell.length_b   1.000
_cell.length_c   1.000
_cell.angle_alpha   90.00
_cell.angle_beta   90.00
_cell.angle_gamma   90.00
#
_symmetry.space_group_name_H-M   'P 1'
#
loop_
_entity.id
_entity.type
_entity.pdbx_description
1 polymer ?
#
loop_
_entity_poly.entity_id
_entity_poly.type
_entity_poly.pdbx_seq_one_letter_code
_entity_poly.pdbx_strand_id
1 'polypeptide(L)'
;MADLRHKTDGPSPLSAEGYDESLLPDFHRDFISEEHLQAFSNALSAPDPSPSSDDLSIYSQAQSPREPSTPHRSSIDVRRNSKVAFGSGSNTPGDRGSLFITAQNDWAPVNPTRLGARGKRKGERRKAGKKPRRSKDETREGYLYSILKWPLLGVVFMWIGGLGLSYMVTRLYIWTYEHFIAWRGKRNRLREQLHSTTNYGDWVKEAQSLDTYLGNDKWKGEDEYAYYDSKTVRRVLEQIRRCRRKIEQEDRTESSSNGSNTTKAKAVEDLKALIEACVKNNFVGVENSRLYSQTYYGTKDLVQEFIDEVEKGISILAKSDQLQDEEKRTLFKRMHTNYGRTALCLSGGASFAYYHFGVIKALLDANLLPEVITGTSGGALVAALVATRTNDELKALLVPALAGRINACSEPFTTWIPRWWKSGARFDSVEWARRCSWFTRGSMTFREAYERTGRILNVSCVPADPHSPTILTNYLTSPDCVIWSAVLASAAVPGILNPVVLMMKQRDGTLAPYSFGHKWKDGSLRTDIPLKALNLHFNVNFSIVSQVNPHINLFFFSSRGSVGQPVTHRRGRGWRGGFLGSATEQYLKLDLKKWLKVVRHLELLPRPLGQDWSEIWLQQFSGTITIWPRSVISDFWRILSDPNPKQLGRMLHVGQQSAFPKLMFIANRLKVERTIESGRRATRQGVRRGSIESILSEDDIKGLLLGSGTGSDAEGETATEYELTDGAVTSEDESDGLNLKISEKDTLISGEKEE
;
A
#
# COMPACT_ATOMS: atom_id res chain seq x y z
N MET A 1 12.53 19.34 9.05
CA MET A 1 12.86 19.87 7.69
C MET A 1 13.49 18.75 6.89
N ALA A 2 13.29 18.73 5.57
CA ALA A 2 14.01 17.84 4.67
C ALA A 2 15.52 18.12 4.74
N ASP A 3 16.37 17.10 4.66
CA ASP A 3 17.81 17.34 4.55
C ASP A 3 18.13 17.86 3.14
N LEU A 4 18.79 19.02 3.08
CA LEU A 4 19.26 19.65 1.83
C LEU A 4 20.76 19.43 1.62
N ARG A 5 21.45 18.81 2.60
CA ARG A 5 22.90 18.69 2.60
C ARG A 5 23.31 17.45 1.80
N HIS A 6 24.07 17.69 0.74
CA HIS A 6 24.64 16.62 -0.10
C HIS A 6 25.58 15.66 0.66
N LYS A 7 26.11 16.06 1.83
CA LYS A 7 27.07 15.24 2.60
C LYS A 7 26.45 13.97 3.18
N THR A 8 25.13 13.93 3.34
CA THR A 8 24.42 12.78 3.89
C THR A 8 23.91 11.82 2.83
N ASP A 9 24.07 12.16 1.55
CA ASP A 9 23.57 11.36 0.44
C ASP A 9 24.47 10.15 0.20
N GLY A 10 23.88 9.07 -0.30
CA GLY A 10 24.67 7.93 -0.80
C GLY A 10 25.47 8.30 -2.07
N PRO A 11 26.33 7.39 -2.55
CA PRO A 11 27.06 7.56 -3.82
C PRO A 11 26.15 8.04 -4.95
N SER A 12 26.66 8.99 -5.74
CA SER A 12 25.92 9.57 -6.85
C SER A 12 25.64 8.50 -7.92
N PRO A 13 24.40 8.40 -8.44
CA PRO A 13 24.08 7.51 -9.56
C PRO A 13 24.86 7.81 -10.87
N LEU A 14 25.62 8.90 -10.90
CA LEU A 14 26.45 9.31 -12.04
C LEU A 14 27.95 9.15 -11.78
N SER A 15 28.37 8.82 -10.56
CA SER A 15 29.79 8.58 -10.28
C SER A 15 30.24 7.21 -10.79
N ALA A 16 31.53 7.05 -11.06
CA ALA A 16 32.10 5.75 -11.46
C ALA A 16 31.87 4.69 -10.37
N GLU A 17 31.95 5.07 -9.10
CA GLU A 17 31.64 4.22 -7.94
C GLU A 17 30.20 3.69 -7.97
N GLY A 18 29.24 4.48 -8.46
CA GLY A 18 27.84 4.04 -8.57
C GLY A 18 27.60 2.93 -9.60
N TYR A 19 28.57 2.65 -10.47
CA TYR A 19 28.53 1.56 -11.45
C TYR A 19 29.39 0.35 -11.07
N ASP A 20 30.13 0.42 -9.97
CA ASP A 20 30.98 -0.67 -9.51
C ASP A 20 30.20 -1.66 -8.64
N GLU A 21 30.03 -2.88 -9.15
CA GLU A 21 29.32 -3.96 -8.47
C GLU A 21 30.08 -4.48 -7.23
N SER A 22 31.41 -4.32 -7.18
CA SER A 22 32.22 -4.79 -6.06
C SER A 22 32.03 -3.96 -4.78
N LEU A 23 31.60 -2.71 -4.93
CA LEU A 23 31.30 -1.79 -3.83
C LEU A 23 29.91 -2.03 -3.23
N LEU A 24 29.07 -2.86 -3.86
CA LEU A 24 27.74 -3.14 -3.36
C LEU A 24 27.78 -4.02 -2.10
N PRO A 25 27.05 -3.64 -1.03
CA PRO A 25 27.02 -4.43 0.19
C PRO A 25 26.39 -5.80 -0.07
N ASP A 26 27.04 -6.85 0.44
CA ASP A 26 26.59 -8.25 0.33
C ASP A 26 26.39 -8.73 -1.14
N PHE A 27 27.06 -8.14 -2.14
CA PHE A 27 26.85 -8.50 -3.55
C PHE A 27 27.14 -9.97 -3.86
N HIS A 28 28.28 -10.49 -3.37
CA HIS A 28 28.69 -11.88 -3.56
C HIS A 28 28.08 -12.85 -2.52
N ARG A 29 27.31 -12.34 -1.56
CA ARG A 29 26.75 -13.18 -0.50
C ARG A 29 25.50 -13.89 -1.01
N ASP A 30 25.53 -15.21 -0.99
CA ASP A 30 24.31 -16.00 -1.11
C ASP A 30 23.67 -16.15 0.28
N PHE A 31 22.40 -15.78 0.37
CA PHE A 31 21.65 -15.82 1.62
C PHE A 31 20.69 -17.01 1.70
N ILE A 32 20.58 -17.81 0.63
CA ILE A 32 19.60 -18.89 0.60
C ILE A 32 20.15 -20.19 1.20
N SER A 33 19.30 -20.89 1.94
CA SER A 33 19.56 -22.27 2.35
C SER A 33 18.93 -23.20 1.32
N GLU A 34 19.68 -24.21 0.86
CA GLU A 34 19.16 -25.24 -0.05
C GLU A 34 18.01 -26.04 0.60
N GLU A 35 18.06 -26.25 1.92
CA GLU A 35 16.99 -26.93 2.65
C GLU A 35 15.66 -26.16 2.57
N HIS A 36 15.74 -24.82 2.63
CA HIS A 36 14.57 -23.96 2.53
C HIS A 36 13.96 -23.98 1.13
N LEU A 37 14.79 -24.04 0.09
CA LEU A 37 14.33 -24.21 -1.29
C LEU A 37 13.69 -25.58 -1.52
N GLN A 38 14.26 -26.64 -0.96
CA GLN A 38 13.71 -27.99 -1.04
C GLN A 38 12.34 -28.05 -0.34
N ALA A 39 12.22 -27.48 0.86
CA ALA A 39 10.94 -27.38 1.57
C ALA A 39 9.88 -26.63 0.75
N PHE A 40 10.28 -25.55 0.08
CA PHE A 40 9.39 -24.80 -0.82
C PHE A 40 8.98 -25.60 -2.07
N SER A 41 9.94 -26.28 -2.71
CA SER A 41 9.65 -27.15 -3.86
C SER A 41 8.68 -28.27 -3.49
N ASN A 42 8.87 -28.89 -2.32
CA ASN A 42 7.98 -29.90 -1.77
C ASN A 42 6.58 -29.32 -1.54
N ALA A 43 6.48 -28.13 -0.94
CA ALA A 43 5.20 -27.45 -0.70
C ALA A 43 4.47 -27.08 -2.00
N LEU A 44 5.17 -26.66 -3.05
CA LEU A 44 4.57 -26.38 -4.37
C LEU A 44 4.02 -27.65 -5.04
N SER A 45 4.68 -28.78 -4.84
CA SER A 45 4.28 -30.08 -5.37
C SER A 45 3.14 -30.76 -4.59
N ALA A 46 2.90 -30.32 -3.35
CA ALA A 46 1.85 -30.86 -2.51
C ALA A 46 0.46 -30.60 -3.15
N PRO A 47 -0.44 -31.60 -3.14
CA PRO A 47 -1.81 -31.39 -3.58
C PRO A 47 -2.50 -30.37 -2.67
N ASP A 48 -3.31 -29.49 -3.26
CA ASP A 48 -4.10 -28.51 -2.49
C ASP A 48 -5.00 -29.27 -1.51
N PRO A 49 -4.87 -29.06 -0.18
CA PRO A 49 -5.69 -29.81 0.76
C PRO A 49 -7.16 -29.42 0.59
N SER A 50 -8.02 -30.44 0.52
CA SER A 50 -9.45 -30.24 0.56
C SER A 50 -9.85 -29.68 1.93
N PRO A 51 -10.78 -28.72 2.02
CA PRO A 51 -11.39 -28.38 3.29
C PRO A 51 -12.31 -29.55 3.68
N SER A 52 -11.75 -30.57 4.33
CA SER A 52 -12.51 -31.61 5.01
C SER A 52 -12.37 -31.42 6.51
N SER A 53 -13.53 -31.45 7.17
CA SER A 53 -13.83 -31.13 8.56
C SER A 53 -13.17 -32.01 9.64
N ASP A 54 -12.23 -32.90 9.29
CA ASP A 54 -11.77 -33.96 10.21
C ASP A 54 -10.50 -33.61 11.02
N ASP A 55 -9.80 -32.52 10.67
CA ASP A 55 -8.48 -32.21 11.23
C ASP A 55 -8.47 -31.34 12.50
N LEU A 56 -9.65 -30.97 13.04
CA LEU A 56 -9.76 -30.37 14.38
C LEU A 56 -9.33 -31.34 15.50
N SER A 57 -9.18 -32.62 15.19
CA SER A 57 -8.77 -33.67 16.13
C SER A 57 -7.27 -33.74 16.40
N ILE A 58 -6.42 -33.14 15.54
CA ILE A 58 -4.96 -33.22 15.69
C ILE A 58 -4.42 -32.14 16.64
N TYR A 59 -5.11 -30.99 16.74
CA TYR A 59 -4.72 -29.90 17.65
C TYR A 59 -5.11 -30.13 19.11
N SER A 60 -6.07 -31.02 19.42
CA SER A 60 -6.50 -31.28 20.81
C SER A 60 -5.59 -32.23 21.58
N GLN A 61 -4.71 -32.98 20.90
CA GLN A 61 -3.85 -33.97 21.56
C GLN A 61 -2.49 -33.42 22.04
N ALA A 62 -2.14 -32.17 21.72
CA ALA A 62 -0.87 -31.58 22.11
C ALA A 62 -0.93 -30.71 23.39
N GLN A 63 -2.09 -30.60 24.04
CA GLN A 63 -2.23 -29.86 25.30
C GLN A 63 -3.02 -30.66 26.33
N SER A 64 -2.30 -31.38 27.20
CA SER A 64 -2.81 -31.75 28.52
C SER A 64 -1.63 -31.90 29.48
N PRO A 65 -1.54 -31.09 30.55
CA PRO A 65 -0.61 -31.35 31.64
C PRO A 65 -1.09 -32.56 32.44
N ARG A 66 -0.19 -33.51 32.72
CA ARG A 66 -0.39 -34.57 33.71
C ARG A 66 -0.32 -33.99 35.11
N GLU A 67 -1.26 -34.37 36.00
CA GLU A 67 -1.03 -34.63 37.44
C GLU A 67 -2.28 -35.25 38.14
N PRO A 68 -2.23 -35.80 39.38
CA PRO A 68 -2.45 -37.23 39.61
C PRO A 68 -3.59 -37.65 40.57
N SER A 69 -3.85 -38.97 40.58
CA SER A 69 -4.37 -39.86 41.66
C SER A 69 -5.86 -39.88 42.11
N THR A 70 -6.54 -40.97 41.70
CA THR A 70 -7.37 -41.95 42.48
C THR A 70 -8.65 -41.50 43.25
N PRO A 71 -9.51 -42.44 43.74
CA PRO A 71 -10.34 -43.42 43.02
C PRO A 71 -11.82 -43.43 43.52
N HIS A 72 -12.79 -43.95 42.76
CA HIS A 72 -14.02 -44.66 43.23
C HIS A 72 -14.98 -44.86 42.03
N ARG A 73 -15.25 -46.10 41.60
CA ARG A 73 -16.27 -47.08 42.04
C ARG A 73 -17.66 -46.86 41.37
N SER A 74 -17.92 -47.70 40.36
CA SER A 74 -19.18 -48.38 40.00
C SER A 74 -20.47 -47.56 39.82
N SER A 75 -21.08 -47.63 38.63
CA SER A 75 -22.19 -48.56 38.28
C SER A 75 -23.19 -48.00 37.24
N ILE A 76 -23.76 -48.94 36.47
CA ILE A 76 -25.04 -48.90 35.71
C ILE A 76 -25.02 -48.17 34.35
N ASP A 77 -24.85 -48.88 33.23
CA ASP A 77 -25.85 -49.63 32.44
C ASP A 77 -26.97 -48.77 31.81
N VAL A 78 -26.89 -48.54 30.49
CA VAL A 78 -28.03 -48.69 29.56
C VAL A 78 -27.54 -49.26 28.23
N ARG A 79 -27.94 -50.52 27.99
CA ARG A 79 -27.83 -51.23 26.71
C ARG A 79 -28.78 -50.64 25.66
N ARG A 80 -28.34 -50.61 24.40
CA ARG A 80 -29.18 -51.01 23.26
C ARG A 80 -28.36 -51.63 22.12
N ASN A 81 -28.59 -52.94 21.96
CA ASN A 81 -28.56 -53.80 20.77
C ASN A 81 -28.28 -53.12 19.41
N SER A 82 -27.65 -53.73 18.40
CA SER A 82 -27.08 -55.08 18.23
C SER A 82 -26.59 -55.18 16.77
N LYS A 83 -25.40 -55.72 16.53
CA LYS A 83 -25.15 -56.92 15.71
C LYS A 83 -23.69 -56.95 15.25
N VAL A 84 -23.07 -58.05 15.63
CA VAL A 84 -21.70 -58.44 15.40
C VAL A 84 -21.63 -59.32 14.15
N ALA A 85 -20.60 -59.13 13.33
CA ALA A 85 -20.03 -60.21 12.54
C ALA A 85 -18.50 -60.16 12.73
N PHE A 86 -17.99 -61.15 13.46
CA PHE A 86 -16.56 -61.39 13.66
C PHE A 86 -15.97 -62.05 12.41
N GLY A 87 -14.82 -61.54 11.96
CA GLY A 87 -13.89 -62.22 11.07
C GLY A 87 -12.47 -61.96 11.57
N SER A 88 -11.85 -62.97 12.15
CA SER A 88 -10.47 -62.99 12.66
C SER A 88 -9.48 -63.14 11.49
N GLY A 89 -8.39 -62.36 11.47
CA GLY A 89 -7.31 -62.55 10.51
C GLY A 89 -6.13 -61.56 10.63
N SER A 90 -5.08 -62.00 11.35
CA SER A 90 -3.64 -61.74 11.16
C SER A 90 -3.08 -60.31 10.99
N ASN A 91 -2.18 -59.97 11.93
CA ASN A 91 -1.15 -58.93 11.81
C ASN A 91 -0.20 -59.16 10.62
N THR A 92 -0.08 -58.16 9.73
CA THR A 92 1.11 -57.86 8.93
C THR A 92 1.13 -56.37 8.57
N PRO A 93 2.29 -55.68 8.60
CA PRO A 93 2.36 -54.24 8.32
C PRO A 93 2.44 -54.01 6.81
N GLY A 94 1.42 -53.40 6.23
CA GLY A 94 1.32 -53.14 4.80
C GLY A 94 0.84 -51.72 4.51
N ASP A 95 1.79 -50.88 4.09
CA ASP A 95 1.64 -49.84 3.07
C ASP A 95 0.36 -48.99 3.12
N ARG A 96 0.42 -47.85 3.81
CA ARG A 96 -0.56 -46.76 3.65
C ARG A 96 -0.28 -46.05 2.33
N GLY A 97 -0.68 -46.68 1.23
CA GLY A 97 -0.91 -46.00 -0.03
C GLY A 97 -2.02 -44.97 0.15
N SER A 98 -1.65 -43.71 0.39
CA SER A 98 -2.59 -42.59 0.43
C SER A 98 -3.28 -42.49 -0.92
N LEU A 99 -4.60 -42.71 -0.94
CA LEU A 99 -5.45 -42.46 -2.10
C LEU A 99 -5.32 -40.98 -2.49
N PHE A 100 -4.51 -40.70 -3.51
CA PHE A 100 -4.35 -39.36 -4.06
C PHE A 100 -5.67 -38.89 -4.66
N ILE A 101 -6.31 -37.96 -3.96
CA ILE A 101 -7.46 -37.21 -4.44
C ILE A 101 -6.93 -35.89 -5.02
N THR A 102 -6.82 -35.84 -6.35
CA THR A 102 -6.54 -34.59 -7.07
C THR A 102 -7.85 -33.84 -7.30
N ALA A 103 -7.95 -32.61 -6.79
CA ALA A 103 -8.89 -31.63 -7.30
C ALA A 103 -8.35 -31.10 -8.64
N GLN A 104 -9.17 -31.08 -9.69
CA GLN A 104 -8.83 -30.36 -10.90
C GLN A 104 -8.85 -28.86 -10.58
N ASN A 105 -7.68 -28.25 -10.46
CA ASN A 105 -7.56 -26.82 -10.71
C ASN A 105 -8.03 -26.56 -12.15
N ASP A 106 -8.76 -25.46 -12.38
CA ASP A 106 -9.29 -25.00 -13.68
C ASP A 106 -8.21 -24.64 -14.73
N TRP A 107 -7.02 -25.21 -14.58
CA TRP A 107 -5.77 -24.81 -15.18
C TRP A 107 -4.95 -26.03 -15.57
N ALA A 108 -5.58 -26.95 -16.31
CA ALA A 108 -4.83 -27.96 -17.02
C ALA A 108 -4.02 -27.29 -18.15
N PRO A 109 -2.79 -27.74 -18.43
CA PRO A 109 -2.01 -27.22 -19.55
C PRO A 109 -2.75 -27.42 -20.87
N VAL A 110 -2.55 -26.47 -21.79
CA VAL A 110 -3.26 -26.36 -23.08
C VAL A 110 -3.13 -27.64 -23.93
N ASN A 111 -2.13 -28.49 -23.66
CA ASN A 111 -2.04 -29.85 -24.19
C ASN A 111 -1.53 -30.84 -23.12
N PRO A 112 -2.38 -31.67 -22.49
CA PRO A 112 -1.88 -32.77 -21.68
C PRO A 112 -1.22 -33.81 -22.61
N THR A 113 0.09 -34.02 -22.46
CA THR A 113 0.78 -35.14 -23.10
C THR A 113 0.20 -36.45 -22.57
N ARG A 114 -0.59 -37.13 -23.41
CA ARG A 114 -1.08 -38.48 -23.14
C ARG A 114 0.09 -39.45 -23.17
N LEU A 115 0.73 -39.69 -22.03
CA LEU A 115 1.62 -40.83 -21.86
C LEU A 115 0.76 -42.09 -21.78
N GLY A 116 0.82 -42.90 -22.84
CA GLY A 116 0.06 -44.13 -22.99
C GLY A 116 0.56 -45.22 -22.05
N ALA A 117 -0.32 -45.73 -21.19
CA ALA A 117 -0.14 -47.00 -20.50
C ALA A 117 -1.19 -47.99 -21.04
N ARG A 118 -0.71 -48.92 -21.87
CA ARG A 118 -1.48 -50.00 -22.48
C ARG A 118 -1.58 -51.15 -21.47
N GLY A 119 -2.73 -51.32 -20.83
CA GLY A 119 -2.98 -52.42 -19.89
C GLY A 119 -4.44 -52.83 -19.85
N LYS A 120 -4.79 -53.93 -20.52
CA LYS A 120 -6.11 -54.57 -20.46
C LYS A 120 -6.34 -55.14 -19.06
N ARG A 121 -7.45 -54.79 -18.39
CA ARG A 121 -8.18 -55.70 -17.50
C ARG A 121 -9.67 -55.37 -17.50
N LYS A 122 -10.46 -56.43 -17.68
CA LYS A 122 -11.92 -56.48 -17.88
C LYS A 122 -12.56 -56.73 -16.51
N GLY A 123 -13.61 -55.98 -16.16
CA GLY A 123 -14.61 -56.38 -15.15
C GLY A 123 -14.48 -55.74 -13.77
N GLU A 124 -15.18 -54.62 -13.55
CA GLU A 124 -16.18 -54.43 -12.47
C GLU A 124 -16.67 -52.96 -12.52
N ARG A 125 -17.94 -52.77 -12.85
CA ARG A 125 -18.60 -51.46 -12.82
C ARG A 125 -18.91 -51.09 -11.36
N ARG A 126 -17.93 -50.53 -10.64
CA ARG A 126 -18.23 -49.70 -9.47
C ARG A 126 -18.66 -48.33 -9.99
N LYS A 127 -19.93 -47.97 -9.77
CA LYS A 127 -20.43 -46.59 -9.97
C LYS A 127 -19.60 -45.68 -9.07
N ALA A 128 -18.59 -45.02 -9.63
CA ALA A 128 -17.93 -43.92 -8.97
C ALA A 128 -18.98 -42.84 -8.70
N GLY A 129 -19.36 -42.67 -7.44
CA GLY A 129 -20.15 -41.51 -7.02
C GLY A 129 -19.43 -40.27 -7.54
N LYS A 130 -20.10 -39.50 -8.39
CA LYS A 130 -19.60 -38.18 -8.79
C LYS A 130 -19.40 -37.41 -7.50
N LYS A 131 -18.14 -37.15 -7.14
CA LYS A 131 -17.79 -36.27 -6.02
C LYS A 131 -18.57 -34.96 -6.19
N PRO A 132 -19.04 -34.34 -5.09
CA PRO A 132 -19.72 -33.05 -5.18
C PRO A 132 -18.75 -32.08 -5.87
N ARG A 133 -19.07 -31.75 -7.11
CA ARG A 133 -18.45 -30.62 -7.79
C ARG A 133 -19.01 -29.38 -7.10
N ARG A 134 -18.16 -28.38 -6.84
CA ARG A 134 -18.62 -27.03 -6.49
C ARG A 134 -19.81 -26.68 -7.39
N SER A 135 -20.88 -26.13 -6.81
CA SER A 135 -22.06 -25.74 -7.56
C SER A 135 -21.63 -24.87 -8.75
N LYS A 136 -22.26 -25.09 -9.90
CA LYS A 136 -22.01 -24.25 -11.07
C LYS A 136 -22.60 -22.87 -10.78
N ASP A 137 -21.90 -21.84 -11.24
CA ASP A 137 -22.28 -20.43 -11.10
C ASP A 137 -23.67 -20.19 -11.71
N GLU A 138 -24.71 -20.08 -10.86
CA GLU A 138 -26.14 -20.08 -11.28
C GLU A 138 -26.51 -18.86 -12.12
N THR A 139 -25.76 -17.76 -11.99
CA THR A 139 -25.99 -16.48 -12.68
C THR A 139 -25.79 -16.56 -14.21
N ARG A 140 -25.08 -17.58 -14.70
CA ARG A 140 -24.65 -17.70 -16.10
C ARG A 140 -25.51 -18.64 -16.95
N GLU A 141 -26.57 -19.20 -16.40
CA GLU A 141 -27.37 -20.25 -17.07
C GLU A 141 -28.57 -19.73 -17.87
N GLY A 142 -28.75 -18.40 -17.99
CA GLY A 142 -29.78 -17.84 -18.86
C GLY A 142 -29.48 -18.06 -20.34
N TYR A 143 -30.37 -18.74 -21.08
CA TYR A 143 -30.28 -18.84 -22.55
C TYR A 143 -30.15 -17.46 -23.21
N LEU A 144 -30.87 -16.48 -22.66
CA LEU A 144 -30.80 -15.07 -23.06
C LEU A 144 -29.42 -14.44 -22.80
N TYR A 145 -28.80 -14.76 -21.65
CA TYR A 145 -27.45 -14.30 -21.33
C TYR A 145 -26.43 -14.87 -22.32
N SER A 146 -26.48 -16.17 -22.63
CA SER A 146 -25.54 -16.79 -23.57
C SER A 146 -25.65 -16.21 -25.00
N ILE A 147 -26.83 -15.77 -25.43
CA ILE A 147 -27.06 -15.16 -26.76
C ILE A 147 -26.70 -13.68 -26.76
N LEU A 148 -27.16 -12.90 -25.78
CA LEU A 148 -26.99 -11.45 -25.75
C LEU A 148 -25.61 -11.00 -25.25
N LYS A 149 -24.87 -11.86 -24.54
CA LYS A 149 -23.55 -11.53 -24.00
C LYS A 149 -22.59 -11.03 -25.07
N TRP A 150 -22.40 -11.79 -26.15
CA TRP A 150 -21.43 -11.47 -27.19
C TRP A 150 -21.76 -10.21 -28.00
N PRO A 151 -23.00 -9.99 -28.48
CA PRO A 151 -23.34 -8.74 -29.17
C PRO A 151 -23.27 -7.54 -28.23
N LEU A 152 -23.74 -7.66 -26.98
CA LEU A 152 -23.64 -6.58 -26.00
C LEU A 152 -22.18 -6.25 -25.68
N LEU A 153 -21.33 -7.26 -25.46
CA LEU A 153 -19.90 -7.10 -25.23
C LEU A 153 -19.23 -6.40 -26.43
N GLY A 154 -19.58 -6.77 -27.66
CA GLY A 154 -19.09 -6.14 -28.88
C GLY A 154 -19.45 -4.65 -28.97
N VAL A 155 -20.72 -4.30 -28.71
CA VAL A 155 -21.18 -2.90 -28.68
C VAL A 155 -20.44 -2.10 -27.61
N VAL A 156 -20.31 -2.65 -26.39
CA VAL A 156 -19.63 -1.97 -25.30
C VAL A 156 -18.15 -1.79 -25.58
N PHE A 157 -17.45 -2.77 -26.15
CA PHE A 157 -16.05 -2.62 -26.54
C PHE A 157 -15.86 -1.62 -27.68
N MET A 158 -16.76 -1.60 -28.67
CA MET A 158 -16.73 -0.59 -29.73
C MET A 158 -16.88 0.82 -29.14
N TRP A 159 -17.80 0.99 -28.19
CA TRP A 159 -18.01 2.26 -27.51
C TRP A 159 -16.80 2.67 -26.65
N ILE A 160 -16.25 1.75 -25.86
CA ILE A 160 -15.02 1.97 -25.09
C ILE A 160 -13.85 2.33 -26.01
N GLY A 161 -13.73 1.66 -27.17
CA GLY A 161 -12.70 1.97 -28.18
C GLY A 161 -12.86 3.38 -28.76
N GLY A 162 -14.09 3.78 -29.09
CA GLY A 162 -14.39 5.14 -29.57
C GLY A 162 -14.12 6.23 -28.52
N LEU A 163 -14.50 5.99 -27.26
CA LEU A 163 -14.18 6.86 -26.13
C LEU A 163 -12.67 6.95 -25.89
N GLY A 164 -11.97 5.81 -25.98
CA GLY A 164 -10.52 5.73 -25.82
C GLY A 164 -9.75 6.49 -26.93
N LEU A 165 -10.22 6.39 -28.17
CA LEU A 165 -9.66 7.17 -29.28
C LEU A 165 -9.89 8.66 -29.09
N SER A 166 -11.12 9.07 -28.74
CA SER A 166 -11.46 10.47 -28.43
C SER A 166 -10.58 11.00 -27.28
N TYR A 167 -10.35 10.18 -26.25
CA TYR A 167 -9.48 10.51 -25.13
C TYR A 167 -8.04 10.75 -25.58
N MET A 168 -7.48 9.87 -26.42
CA MET A 168 -6.15 10.05 -26.99
C MET A 168 -6.03 11.33 -27.82
N VAL A 169 -7.05 11.66 -28.62
CA VAL A 169 -7.07 12.91 -29.41
C VAL A 169 -7.09 14.14 -28.51
N THR A 170 -7.94 14.18 -27.48
CA THR A 170 -7.96 15.28 -26.49
C THR A 170 -6.61 15.42 -25.80
N ARG A 171 -5.97 14.30 -25.43
CA ARG A 171 -4.62 14.30 -24.83
C ARG A 171 -3.55 14.82 -25.78
N LEU A 172 -3.59 14.43 -27.05
CA LEU A 172 -2.67 14.93 -28.07
C LEU A 172 -2.83 16.44 -28.26
N TYR A 173 -4.06 16.95 -28.29
CA TYR A 173 -4.35 18.38 -28.37
C TYR A 173 -3.77 19.17 -27.18
N ILE A 174 -3.97 18.71 -25.95
CA ILE A 174 -3.42 19.39 -24.77
C ILE A 174 -1.89 19.34 -24.80
N TRP A 175 -1.31 18.22 -25.20
CA TRP A 175 0.15 18.06 -25.32
C TRP A 175 0.75 19.01 -26.36
N THR A 176 0.17 19.09 -27.57
CA THR A 176 0.65 20.01 -28.61
C THR A 176 0.50 21.46 -28.17
N TYR A 177 -0.63 21.82 -27.55
CA TYR A 177 -0.83 23.16 -26.99
C TYR A 177 0.25 23.51 -25.96
N GLU A 178 0.51 22.63 -24.99
CA GLU A 178 1.52 22.89 -23.96
C GLU A 178 2.92 22.99 -24.56
N HIS A 179 3.31 22.05 -25.41
CA HIS A 179 4.64 22.00 -26.00
C HIS A 179 4.91 23.23 -26.87
N PHE A 180 3.98 23.56 -27.76
CA PHE A 180 4.19 24.65 -28.70
C PHE A 180 3.88 26.02 -28.12
N ILE A 181 2.95 26.20 -27.18
CA ILE A 181 2.54 27.54 -26.72
C ILE A 181 3.07 27.84 -25.32
N ALA A 182 2.95 26.89 -24.38
CA ALA A 182 3.27 27.15 -22.98
C ALA A 182 4.77 27.10 -22.67
N TRP A 183 5.54 26.26 -23.38
CA TRP A 183 6.95 25.99 -23.11
C TRP A 183 7.91 26.59 -24.15
N ARG A 184 7.92 27.93 -24.28
CA ARG A 184 8.87 28.66 -25.15
C ARG A 184 9.87 29.50 -24.36
N GLY A 185 11.05 29.72 -24.96
CA GLY A 185 12.06 30.67 -24.49
C GLY A 185 12.61 30.37 -23.09
N LYS A 186 12.68 31.40 -22.24
CA LYS A 186 13.27 31.33 -20.89
C LYS A 186 12.59 30.32 -19.98
N ARG A 187 11.27 30.13 -20.10
CA ARG A 187 10.52 29.16 -19.29
C ARG A 187 10.95 27.72 -19.55
N ASN A 188 11.16 27.35 -20.81
CA ASN A 188 11.61 26.00 -21.16
C ASN A 188 13.03 25.74 -20.64
N ARG A 189 13.93 26.72 -20.79
CA ARG A 189 15.31 26.63 -20.29
C ARG A 189 15.38 26.38 -18.78
N LEU A 190 14.62 27.15 -17.99
CA LEU A 190 14.55 26.95 -16.52
C LEU A 190 13.96 25.58 -16.15
N ARG A 191 12.97 25.10 -16.91
CA ARG A 191 12.41 23.76 -16.70
C ARG A 191 13.39 22.65 -17.05
N GLU A 192 14.17 22.80 -18.10
CA GLU A 192 15.23 21.85 -18.47
C GLU A 192 16.31 21.81 -17.39
N GLN A 193 16.74 22.97 -16.89
CA GLN A 193 17.68 23.08 -15.77
C GLN A 193 17.14 22.39 -14.51
N LEU A 194 15.86 22.60 -14.18
CA LEU A 194 15.21 21.92 -13.07
C LEU A 194 15.29 20.39 -13.21
N HIS A 195 15.00 19.85 -14.40
CA HIS A 195 15.02 18.41 -14.67
C HIS A 195 16.42 17.80 -14.79
N SER A 196 17.44 18.62 -15.06
CA SER A 196 18.84 18.16 -15.13
C SER A 196 19.51 18.05 -13.77
N THR A 197 18.92 18.61 -12.70
CA THR A 197 19.46 18.52 -11.34
C THR A 197 19.53 17.07 -10.86
N THR A 198 20.50 16.75 -10.00
CA THR A 198 20.67 15.39 -9.44
C THR A 198 20.37 15.35 -7.94
N ASN A 199 20.57 16.48 -7.26
CA ASN A 199 20.34 16.65 -5.84
C ASN A 199 19.06 17.46 -5.59
N TYR A 200 18.36 17.13 -4.51
CA TYR A 200 17.23 17.90 -4.02
C TYR A 200 17.60 19.35 -3.68
N GLY A 201 18.75 19.60 -3.05
CA GLY A 201 19.17 20.96 -2.69
C GLY A 201 19.29 21.91 -3.89
N ASP A 202 19.84 21.43 -5.00
CA ASP A 202 19.94 22.20 -6.24
C ASP A 202 18.59 22.27 -6.97
N TRP A 203 17.81 21.19 -6.94
CA TRP A 203 16.44 21.19 -7.44
C TRP A 203 15.58 22.29 -6.76
N VAL A 204 15.73 22.48 -5.45
CA VAL A 204 15.01 23.54 -4.70
C VAL A 204 15.41 24.94 -5.18
N LYS A 205 16.69 25.19 -5.44
CA LYS A 205 17.17 26.50 -5.95
C LYS A 205 16.60 26.81 -7.34
N GLU A 206 16.60 25.82 -8.23
CA GLU A 206 16.04 25.97 -9.58
C GLU A 206 14.52 26.09 -9.54
N ALA A 207 13.83 25.37 -8.65
CA ALA A 207 12.40 25.46 -8.44
C ALA A 207 11.98 26.85 -7.95
N GLN A 208 12.71 27.42 -6.99
CA GLN A 208 12.52 28.78 -6.51
C GLN A 208 12.74 29.80 -7.62
N SER A 209 13.82 29.67 -8.40
CA SER A 209 14.10 30.54 -9.55
C SER A 209 12.98 30.52 -10.59
N LEU A 210 12.38 29.34 -10.82
CA LEU A 210 11.24 29.16 -11.71
C LEU A 210 9.96 29.78 -11.14
N ASP A 211 9.70 29.62 -9.83
CA ASP A 211 8.57 30.25 -9.14
C ASP A 211 8.67 31.78 -9.18
N THR A 212 9.85 32.35 -8.95
CA THR A 212 10.10 33.80 -9.04
C THR A 212 9.85 34.32 -10.45
N TYR A 213 10.31 33.59 -11.48
CA TYR A 213 10.07 33.96 -12.88
C TYR A 213 8.58 33.91 -13.25
N LEU A 214 7.82 32.95 -12.73
CA LEU A 214 6.38 32.82 -12.99
C LEU A 214 5.53 33.76 -12.12
N GLY A 215 6.11 34.36 -11.08
CA GLY A 215 5.44 35.23 -10.12
C GLY A 215 4.65 34.46 -9.05
N ASN A 216 4.94 33.18 -8.85
CA ASN A 216 4.25 32.32 -7.89
C ASN A 216 4.59 32.69 -6.43
N ASP A 217 5.71 33.38 -6.18
CA ASP A 217 6.08 33.81 -4.83
C ASP A 217 5.11 34.82 -4.24
N LYS A 218 4.48 35.67 -5.07
CA LYS A 218 3.43 36.59 -4.61
C LYS A 218 2.24 35.83 -4.03
N TRP A 219 1.91 34.68 -4.61
CA TRP A 219 0.84 33.83 -4.10
C TRP A 219 1.19 33.22 -2.73
N LYS A 220 2.47 32.97 -2.41
CA LYS A 220 2.87 32.41 -1.10
C LYS A 220 2.58 33.38 0.06
N GLY A 221 2.81 34.67 -0.17
CA GLY A 221 2.58 35.73 0.82
C GLY A 221 1.11 36.19 0.94
N GLU A 222 0.24 35.83 -0.01
CA GLU A 222 -1.20 36.07 0.13
C GLU A 222 -1.82 34.98 1.01
N ASP A 223 -2.28 35.31 2.22
CA ASP A 223 -2.83 34.27 3.11
C ASP A 223 -4.15 33.68 2.59
N GLU A 224 -4.97 34.41 1.86
CA GLU A 224 -6.30 33.95 1.46
C GLU A 224 -6.24 32.89 0.34
N TYR A 225 -7.00 31.81 0.53
CA TYR A 225 -7.20 30.78 -0.50
C TYR A 225 -8.48 29.98 -0.21
N ALA A 226 -9.15 29.50 -1.25
CA ALA A 226 -10.47 28.86 -1.11
C ALA A 226 -10.46 27.47 -0.46
N TYR A 227 -9.30 26.80 -0.44
CA TYR A 227 -9.20 25.38 -0.06
C TYR A 227 -8.69 25.14 1.36
N TYR A 228 -8.58 26.20 2.17
CA TYR A 228 -8.30 26.14 3.61
C TYR A 228 -8.84 27.41 4.29
N ASP A 229 -9.18 27.33 5.57
CA ASP A 229 -9.65 28.52 6.30
C ASP A 229 -8.48 29.27 6.95
N SER A 230 -7.97 30.25 6.20
CA SER A 230 -6.85 31.11 6.60
C SER A 230 -7.13 31.94 7.85
N LYS A 231 -8.39 32.34 8.09
CA LYS A 231 -8.77 33.17 9.24
C LYS A 231 -8.63 32.39 10.55
N THR A 232 -9.12 31.15 10.55
CA THR A 232 -8.99 30.26 11.71
C THR A 232 -7.53 29.88 11.94
N VAL A 233 -6.77 29.54 10.90
CA VAL A 233 -5.34 29.22 11.02
C VAL A 233 -4.57 30.39 11.63
N ARG A 234 -4.80 31.63 11.16
CA ARG A 234 -4.13 32.82 11.71
C ARG A 234 -4.47 33.03 13.19
N ARG A 235 -5.75 32.93 13.56
CA ARG A 235 -6.20 33.09 14.95
C ARG A 235 -5.54 32.07 15.88
N VAL A 236 -5.53 30.80 15.46
CA VAL A 236 -4.93 29.70 16.22
C VAL A 236 -3.42 29.88 16.34
N LEU A 237 -2.73 30.25 15.25
CA LEU A 237 -1.31 30.55 15.26
C LEU A 237 -0.95 31.64 16.27
N GLU A 238 -1.72 32.73 16.31
CA GLU A 238 -1.53 33.80 17.29
C GLU A 238 -1.79 33.36 18.73
N GLN A 239 -2.76 32.47 18.96
CA GLN A 239 -3.05 31.91 20.29
C GLN A 239 -1.92 30.99 20.77
N ILE A 240 -1.41 30.11 19.91
CA ILE A 240 -0.26 29.24 20.24
C ILE A 240 0.97 30.10 20.54
N ARG A 241 1.26 31.11 19.71
CA ARG A 241 2.36 32.07 19.94
C ARG A 241 2.22 32.80 21.27
N ARG A 242 1.00 33.22 21.64
CA ARG A 242 0.72 33.89 22.92
C ARG A 242 1.00 32.96 24.10
N CYS A 243 0.52 31.71 24.05
CA CYS A 243 0.77 30.74 25.13
C CYS A 243 2.26 30.43 25.26
N ARG A 244 2.96 30.18 24.14
CA ARG A 244 4.40 29.93 24.13
C ARG A 244 5.18 31.10 24.75
N ARG A 245 4.92 32.34 24.34
CA ARG A 245 5.64 33.51 24.87
C ARG A 245 5.44 33.69 26.37
N LYS A 246 4.24 33.39 26.90
CA LYS A 246 3.99 33.43 28.35
C LYS A 246 4.84 32.39 29.09
N ILE A 247 4.84 31.14 28.60
CA ILE A 247 5.66 30.06 29.16
C ILE A 247 7.15 30.45 29.13
N GLU A 248 7.66 30.96 28.01
CA GLU A 248 9.06 31.36 27.87
C GLU A 248 9.43 32.57 28.77
N GLN A 249 8.51 33.50 29.00
CA GLN A 249 8.72 34.62 29.92
C GLN A 249 8.77 34.14 31.38
N GLU A 250 7.91 33.19 31.74
CA GLU A 250 7.86 32.60 33.07
C GLU A 250 9.08 31.71 33.34
N ASP A 251 9.53 30.91 32.37
CA ASP A 251 10.79 30.15 32.45
C ASP A 251 12.01 31.06 32.70
N ARG A 252 12.02 32.26 32.10
CA ARG A 252 13.09 33.25 32.33
C ARG A 252 13.00 33.94 33.69
N THR A 253 11.81 34.03 34.27
CA THR A 253 11.55 34.74 35.54
C THR A 253 11.50 33.81 36.76
N GLU A 254 11.40 32.50 36.56
CA GLU A 254 11.50 31.45 37.61
C GLU A 254 12.81 31.49 38.41
N SER A 255 13.85 32.20 37.94
CA SER A 255 15.05 32.45 38.74
C SER A 255 14.84 33.46 39.90
N SER A 256 13.67 34.13 40.03
CA SER A 256 13.50 35.23 41.00
C SER A 256 12.21 35.27 41.85
N SER A 257 11.16 34.44 41.65
CA SER A 257 9.96 34.52 42.53
C SER A 257 9.03 33.29 42.56
N ASN A 258 8.55 32.91 43.75
CA ASN A 258 7.65 31.76 44.02
C ASN A 258 6.18 31.94 43.58
N GLY A 259 5.79 33.10 43.02
CA GLY A 259 4.40 33.40 42.64
C GLY A 259 4.01 33.06 41.20
N SER A 260 4.95 32.65 40.33
CA SER A 260 4.71 32.47 38.88
C SER A 260 4.20 31.07 38.47
N ASN A 261 4.28 30.07 39.37
CA ASN A 261 4.06 28.67 39.00
C ASN A 261 2.61 28.38 38.54
N THR A 262 1.61 29.01 39.19
CA THR A 262 0.18 28.83 38.82
C THR A 262 -0.15 29.40 37.44
N THR A 263 0.46 30.53 37.08
CA THR A 263 0.23 31.17 35.78
C THR A 263 0.88 30.35 34.66
N LYS A 264 2.06 29.78 34.93
CA LYS A 264 2.77 28.86 34.04
C LYS A 264 2.01 27.57 33.81
N ALA A 265 1.52 26.93 34.87
CA ALA A 265 0.68 25.73 34.77
C ALA A 265 -0.54 25.99 33.87
N LYS A 266 -1.25 27.11 34.09
CA LYS A 266 -2.39 27.50 33.25
C LYS A 266 -2.01 27.74 31.79
N ALA A 267 -0.90 28.42 31.51
CA ALA A 267 -0.43 28.66 30.15
C ALA A 267 -0.07 27.34 29.42
N VAL A 268 0.48 26.36 30.14
CA VAL A 268 0.77 25.02 29.64
C VAL A 268 -0.52 24.23 29.36
N GLU A 269 -1.51 24.31 30.23
CA GLU A 269 -2.84 23.70 30.02
C GLU A 269 -3.56 24.29 28.81
N ASP A 270 -3.55 25.62 28.67
CA ASP A 270 -4.11 26.32 27.50
C ASP A 270 -3.40 25.88 26.21
N LEU A 271 -2.06 25.78 26.24
CA LEU A 271 -1.27 25.29 25.10
C LEU A 271 -1.61 23.84 24.77
N LYS A 272 -1.73 22.97 25.78
CA LYS A 272 -2.12 21.57 25.61
C LYS A 272 -3.46 21.45 24.89
N ALA A 273 -4.48 22.18 25.36
CA ALA A 273 -5.81 22.14 24.78
C ALA A 273 -5.82 22.62 23.31
N LEU A 274 -5.07 23.69 23.02
CA LEU A 274 -4.93 24.21 21.65
C LEU A 274 -4.23 23.21 20.72
N ILE A 275 -3.10 22.63 21.15
CA ILE A 275 -2.34 21.67 20.34
C ILE A 275 -3.15 20.40 20.10
N GLU A 276 -3.85 19.86 21.11
CA GLU A 276 -4.72 18.69 20.96
C GLU A 276 -5.87 18.95 19.96
N ALA A 277 -6.40 20.17 19.91
CA ALA A 277 -7.40 20.56 18.92
C ALA A 277 -6.82 20.67 17.49
N CYS A 278 -5.56 21.11 17.36
CA CYS A 278 -4.87 21.33 16.07
C CYS A 278 -4.30 20.05 15.46
N VAL A 279 -3.85 19.11 16.29
CA VAL A 279 -3.21 17.85 15.86
C VAL A 279 -4.28 16.83 15.47
N LYS A 280 -4.92 17.10 14.34
CA LYS A 280 -5.92 16.24 13.69
C LYS A 280 -5.58 16.09 12.22
N ASN A 281 -6.04 15.00 11.61
CA ASN A 281 -5.87 14.80 10.18
C ASN A 281 -6.48 15.97 9.37
N ASN A 282 -5.68 16.62 8.53
CA ASN A 282 -6.08 17.76 7.70
C ASN A 282 -6.82 18.90 8.43
N PHE A 283 -6.31 19.32 9.60
CA PHE A 283 -6.89 20.43 10.37
C PHE A 283 -7.11 21.68 9.51
N VAL A 284 -8.37 22.12 9.38
CA VAL A 284 -8.75 23.37 8.69
C VAL A 284 -8.30 23.41 7.21
N GLY A 285 -7.97 22.26 6.61
CA GLY A 285 -7.51 22.16 5.22
C GLY A 285 -6.03 22.48 4.98
N VAL A 286 -5.20 22.57 6.03
CA VAL A 286 -3.76 22.90 5.88
C VAL A 286 -2.94 21.83 5.14
N GLU A 287 -3.47 20.61 5.04
CA GLU A 287 -2.85 19.49 4.30
C GLU A 287 -3.53 19.25 2.95
N ASN A 288 -4.29 20.23 2.43
CA ASN A 288 -4.89 20.11 1.12
C ASN A 288 -3.82 20.09 0.00
N SER A 289 -3.89 19.09 -0.88
CA SER A 289 -2.98 18.90 -2.01
C SER A 289 -2.90 20.13 -2.93
N ARG A 290 -4.01 20.89 -3.05
CA ARG A 290 -4.14 22.08 -3.89
C ARG A 290 -3.31 23.26 -3.42
N LEU A 291 -3.01 23.36 -2.12
CA LEU A 291 -2.09 24.38 -1.60
C LEU A 291 -0.69 24.17 -2.17
N TYR A 292 -0.25 22.91 -2.22
CA TYR A 292 1.05 22.57 -2.73
C TYR A 292 1.09 22.50 -4.26
N SER A 293 -0.04 22.59 -4.98
CA SER A 293 -0.04 22.53 -6.45
C SER A 293 0.18 23.88 -7.12
N GLN A 294 0.15 25.01 -6.40
CA GLN A 294 0.28 26.34 -7.01
C GLN A 294 1.73 26.81 -7.24
N THR A 295 2.69 26.16 -6.59
CA THR A 295 4.11 26.53 -6.65
C THR A 295 4.94 25.28 -6.97
N TYR A 296 6.15 25.45 -7.49
CA TYR A 296 7.09 24.33 -7.66
C TYR A 296 7.67 23.92 -6.31
N TYR A 297 8.00 24.89 -5.45
CA TYR A 297 8.54 24.62 -4.12
C TYR A 297 7.81 25.44 -3.05
N GLY A 298 7.32 24.74 -2.03
CA GLY A 298 6.70 25.35 -0.85
C GLY A 298 5.17 25.30 -0.84
N THR A 299 4.61 26.04 0.10
CA THR A 299 3.17 26.28 0.28
C THR A 299 3.00 27.75 0.70
N LYS A 300 1.82 28.15 1.17
CA LYS A 300 1.58 29.46 1.78
C LYS A 300 2.47 29.68 3.01
N ASP A 301 2.95 30.91 3.20
CA ASP A 301 3.82 31.25 4.34
C ASP A 301 3.09 31.04 5.68
N LEU A 302 1.81 31.42 5.75
CA LEU A 302 0.96 31.19 6.92
C LEU A 302 0.87 29.70 7.32
N VAL A 303 0.75 28.80 6.33
CA VAL A 303 0.67 27.36 6.58
C VAL A 303 2.00 26.83 7.10
N GLN A 304 3.12 27.30 6.53
CA GLN A 304 4.45 26.93 7.01
C GLN A 304 4.69 27.40 8.44
N GLU A 305 4.36 28.66 8.75
CA GLU A 305 4.46 29.22 10.10
C GLU A 305 3.61 28.45 11.11
N PHE A 306 2.40 28.04 10.73
CA PHE A 306 1.53 27.22 11.57
C PHE A 306 2.15 25.86 11.91
N ILE A 307 2.65 25.13 10.91
CA ILE A 307 3.28 23.81 11.11
C ILE A 307 4.52 23.94 12.01
N ASP A 308 5.32 24.98 11.78
CA ASP A 308 6.52 25.24 12.59
C ASP A 308 6.17 25.61 14.04
N GLU A 309 5.08 26.34 14.27
CA GLU A 309 4.65 26.70 15.62
C GLU A 309 4.01 25.52 16.35
N VAL A 310 3.25 24.66 15.66
CA VAL A 310 2.69 23.42 16.24
C VAL A 310 3.82 22.48 16.68
N GLU A 311 4.86 22.29 15.87
CA GLU A 311 6.03 21.48 16.24
C GLU A 311 6.74 22.00 17.50
N LYS A 312 6.94 23.33 17.59
CA LYS A 312 7.49 23.96 18.80
C LYS A 312 6.57 23.75 20.00
N GLY A 313 5.26 23.91 19.83
CA GLY A 313 4.26 23.69 20.88
C GLY A 313 4.31 22.27 21.43
N ILE A 314 4.33 21.27 20.56
CA ILE A 314 4.47 19.85 20.96
C ILE A 314 5.80 19.61 21.69
N SER A 315 6.89 20.22 21.20
CA SER A 315 8.21 20.09 21.83
C SER A 315 8.27 20.71 23.23
N ILE A 316 7.56 21.81 23.47
CA ILE A 316 7.42 22.43 24.79
C ILE A 316 6.60 21.53 25.72
N LEU A 317 5.48 21.00 25.25
CA LEU A 317 4.65 20.07 26.03
C LEU A 317 5.41 18.79 26.41
N ALA A 318 6.30 18.31 25.54
CA ALA A 318 7.16 17.17 25.84
C ALA A 318 8.17 17.44 26.96
N LYS A 319 8.71 18.67 27.03
CA LYS A 319 9.75 19.08 27.98
C LYS A 319 9.22 19.71 29.27
N SER A 320 7.96 20.09 29.31
CA SER A 320 7.36 20.80 30.44
C SER A 320 7.30 19.91 31.69
N ASP A 321 7.77 20.42 32.82
CA ASP A 321 7.67 19.73 34.12
C ASP A 321 6.31 19.93 34.81
N GLN A 322 5.45 20.77 34.23
CA GLN A 322 4.13 21.10 34.78
C GLN A 322 3.09 19.99 34.55
N LEU A 323 3.34 19.10 33.60
CA LEU A 323 2.47 17.96 33.29
C LEU A 323 3.04 16.68 33.90
N GLN A 324 2.18 15.90 34.54
CA GLN A 324 2.56 14.58 35.03
C GLN A 324 2.87 13.62 33.86
N ASP A 325 3.75 12.64 34.08
CA ASP A 325 4.18 11.73 33.02
C ASP A 325 3.04 10.87 32.44
N GLU A 326 2.07 10.48 33.28
CA GLU A 326 0.85 9.77 32.83
C GLU A 326 -0.06 10.63 31.95
N GLU A 327 -0.17 11.91 32.30
CA GLU A 327 -0.94 12.88 31.53
C GLU A 327 -0.27 13.14 30.17
N LYS A 328 1.06 13.31 30.15
CA LYS A 328 1.84 13.40 28.91
C LYS A 328 1.67 12.15 28.06
N ARG A 329 1.77 10.95 28.65
CA ARG A 329 1.58 9.69 27.93
C ARG A 329 0.21 9.61 27.27
N THR A 330 -0.84 9.99 27.99
CA THR A 330 -2.22 10.01 27.47
C THR A 330 -2.37 11.04 26.35
N LEU A 331 -1.80 12.24 26.52
CA LEU A 331 -1.79 13.30 25.52
C LEU A 331 -1.11 12.84 24.22
N PHE A 332 0.12 12.30 24.29
CA PHE A 332 0.84 11.81 23.10
C PHE A 332 0.16 10.59 22.46
N LYS A 333 -0.48 9.71 23.24
CA LYS A 333 -1.31 8.61 22.71
C LYS A 333 -2.48 9.16 21.89
N ARG A 334 -3.23 10.14 22.42
CA ARG A 334 -4.36 10.78 21.72
C ARG A 334 -3.92 11.53 20.45
N MET A 335 -2.86 12.32 20.55
CA MET A 335 -2.30 13.04 19.39
C MET A 335 -1.85 12.08 18.29
N HIS A 336 -1.20 10.97 18.65
CA HIS A 336 -0.80 9.95 17.67
C HIS A 336 -2.01 9.31 16.97
N THR A 337 -3.06 8.96 17.73
CA THR A 337 -4.28 8.38 17.16
C THR A 337 -5.03 9.37 16.26
N ASN A 338 -5.16 10.63 16.67
CA ASN A 338 -5.88 11.67 15.92
C ASN A 338 -5.15 12.13 14.66
N TYR A 339 -3.82 12.23 14.72
CA TYR A 339 -3.03 12.62 13.56
C TYR A 339 -2.91 11.45 12.57
N GLY A 340 -2.59 10.25 13.07
CA GLY A 340 -2.34 9.06 12.25
C GLY A 340 -0.94 9.05 11.64
N ARG A 341 -0.60 7.92 11.01
CA ARG A 341 0.74 7.65 10.46
C ARG A 341 0.82 7.88 8.95
N THR A 342 2.05 8.07 8.48
CA THR A 342 2.39 8.12 7.05
C THR A 342 2.83 6.76 6.53
N ALA A 343 2.31 6.34 5.37
CA ALA A 343 2.78 5.13 4.68
C ALA A 343 3.29 5.38 3.27
N LEU A 344 4.36 4.68 2.87
CA LEU A 344 4.84 4.60 1.49
C LEU A 344 4.25 3.36 0.82
N CYS A 345 3.51 3.56 -0.27
CA CYS A 345 2.85 2.50 -1.03
C CYS A 345 3.48 2.36 -2.41
N LEU A 346 4.08 1.20 -2.68
CA LEU A 346 4.74 0.88 -3.95
C LEU A 346 3.84 -0.04 -4.78
N SER A 347 3.31 0.49 -5.87
CA SER A 347 2.45 -0.26 -6.78
C SER A 347 3.19 -1.38 -7.51
N GLY A 348 2.41 -2.30 -8.09
CA GLY A 348 2.88 -3.19 -9.15
C GLY A 348 3.37 -2.45 -10.40
N GLY A 349 3.84 -3.20 -11.40
CA GLY A 349 4.27 -2.65 -12.69
C GLY A 349 5.39 -3.40 -13.43
N ALA A 350 5.71 -4.64 -13.04
CA ALA A 350 6.82 -5.42 -13.61
C ALA A 350 8.14 -4.64 -13.59
N SER A 351 8.90 -4.55 -14.70
CA SER A 351 10.18 -3.81 -14.71
C SER A 351 10.04 -2.30 -14.41
N PHE A 352 8.84 -1.71 -14.54
CA PHE A 352 8.61 -0.33 -14.13
C PHE A 352 8.72 -0.14 -12.60
N ALA A 353 8.63 -1.21 -11.82
CA ALA A 353 8.88 -1.17 -10.38
C ALA A 353 10.28 -0.62 -10.03
N TYR A 354 11.26 -0.69 -10.93
CA TYR A 354 12.60 -0.14 -10.69
C TYR A 354 12.64 1.39 -10.61
N TYR A 355 11.62 2.09 -11.10
CA TYR A 355 11.47 3.53 -10.84
C TYR A 355 11.26 3.84 -9.35
N HIS A 356 10.68 2.91 -8.58
CA HIS A 356 10.49 3.06 -7.13
C HIS A 356 11.82 3.26 -6.40
N PHE A 357 12.92 2.66 -6.88
CA PHE A 357 14.24 2.87 -6.28
C PHE A 357 14.64 4.35 -6.27
N GLY A 358 14.31 5.10 -7.32
CA GLY A 358 14.58 6.53 -7.39
C GLY A 358 13.71 7.33 -6.41
N VAL A 359 12.43 6.97 -6.28
CA VAL A 359 11.52 7.60 -5.31
C VAL A 359 12.00 7.36 -3.88
N ILE A 360 12.37 6.13 -3.56
CA ILE A 360 12.92 5.75 -2.25
C ILE A 360 14.24 6.47 -2.00
N LYS A 361 15.13 6.54 -3.00
CA LYS A 361 16.39 7.26 -2.87
C LYS A 361 16.16 8.74 -2.53
N ALA A 362 15.26 9.41 -3.22
CA ALA A 362 14.90 10.80 -2.91
C ALA A 362 14.33 10.97 -1.49
N LEU A 363 13.47 10.07 -1.05
CA LEU A 363 12.95 10.08 0.33
C LEU A 363 14.05 9.77 1.36
N LEU A 364 14.96 8.86 1.06
CA LEU A 364 16.03 8.44 1.95
C LEU A 364 17.10 9.52 2.10
N ASP A 365 17.55 10.11 0.99
CA ASP A 365 18.54 11.20 0.95
C ASP A 365 17.99 12.44 1.69
N ALA A 366 16.72 12.78 1.50
CA ALA A 366 16.05 13.87 2.23
C ALA A 366 15.69 13.53 3.71
N ASN A 367 15.97 12.31 4.17
CA ASN A 367 15.57 11.78 5.47
C ASN A 367 14.05 11.87 5.74
N LEU A 368 13.23 11.49 4.74
CA LEU A 368 11.77 11.51 4.72
C LEU A 368 11.14 10.13 4.44
N LEU A 369 11.93 9.05 4.50
CA LEU A 369 11.41 7.70 4.32
C LEU A 369 10.46 7.33 5.49
N PRO A 370 9.17 6.99 5.24
CA PRO A 370 8.24 6.59 6.29
C PRO A 370 8.58 5.22 6.90
N GLU A 371 8.09 4.98 8.13
CA GLU A 371 8.26 3.68 8.80
C GLU A 371 7.35 2.59 8.24
N VAL A 372 6.14 2.94 7.77
CA VAL A 372 5.19 1.99 7.18
C VAL A 372 5.40 1.93 5.68
N ILE A 373 5.73 0.74 5.16
CA ILE A 373 5.99 0.49 3.75
C ILE A 373 5.07 -0.65 3.30
N THR A 374 4.34 -0.43 2.21
CA THR A 374 3.58 -1.48 1.54
C THR A 374 4.06 -1.65 0.11
N GLY A 375 4.03 -2.88 -0.39
CA GLY A 375 4.31 -3.16 -1.79
C GLY A 375 3.44 -4.28 -2.33
N THR A 376 3.14 -4.20 -3.62
CA THR A 376 2.41 -5.23 -4.36
C THR A 376 3.21 -5.64 -5.60
N SER A 377 3.27 -6.93 -5.92
CA SER A 377 3.99 -7.46 -7.09
C SER A 377 5.45 -6.98 -7.14
N GLY A 378 5.91 -6.39 -8.25
CA GLY A 378 7.25 -5.78 -8.34
C GLY A 378 7.53 -4.70 -7.27
N GLY A 379 6.50 -3.99 -6.80
CA GLY A 379 6.61 -3.06 -5.66
C GLY A 379 6.87 -3.77 -4.33
N ALA A 380 6.39 -5.01 -4.15
CA ALA A 380 6.68 -5.82 -2.96
C ALA A 380 8.16 -6.23 -2.88
N LEU A 381 8.78 -6.56 -4.02
CA LEU A 381 10.21 -6.84 -4.11
C LEU A 381 11.04 -5.63 -3.64
N VAL A 382 10.70 -4.44 -4.14
CA VAL A 382 11.37 -3.19 -3.76
C VAL A 382 11.10 -2.86 -2.29
N ALA A 383 9.85 -2.98 -1.82
CA ALA A 383 9.49 -2.75 -0.42
C ALA A 383 10.25 -3.68 0.53
N ALA A 384 10.40 -4.95 0.16
CA ALA A 384 11.14 -5.94 0.94
C ALA A 384 12.64 -5.64 1.01
N LEU A 385 13.25 -5.19 -0.09
CA LEU A 385 14.64 -4.70 -0.09
C LEU A 385 14.83 -3.55 0.90
N VAL A 386 13.89 -2.60 0.91
CA VAL A 386 13.92 -1.46 1.82
C VAL A 386 13.69 -1.90 3.26
N ALA A 387 12.70 -2.74 3.55
CA ALA A 387 12.38 -3.09 4.94
C ALA A 387 13.40 -4.02 5.62
N THR A 388 14.24 -4.72 4.86
CA THR A 388 15.23 -5.67 5.41
C THR A 388 16.61 -5.07 5.68
N ARG A 389 16.86 -3.84 5.24
CA ARG A 389 18.19 -3.18 5.31
C ARG A 389 18.15 -1.85 6.05
N THR A 390 19.23 -1.45 6.70
CA THR A 390 19.29 -0.15 7.41
C THR A 390 19.34 1.04 6.44
N ASN A 391 19.15 2.27 6.94
CA ASN A 391 19.27 3.49 6.09
C ASN A 391 20.63 3.57 5.38
N ASP A 392 21.72 3.25 6.09
CA ASP A 392 23.08 3.38 5.55
C ASP A 392 23.38 2.30 4.51
N GLU A 393 22.95 1.05 4.77
CA GLU A 393 23.01 -0.04 3.79
C GLU A 393 22.23 0.32 2.51
N LEU A 394 21.05 0.94 2.63
CA LEU A 394 20.25 1.36 1.48
C LEU A 394 20.88 2.51 0.69
N LYS A 395 21.52 3.48 1.36
CA LYS A 395 22.21 4.58 0.69
C LYS A 395 23.34 4.07 -0.20
N ALA A 396 24.08 3.06 0.26
CA ALA A 396 25.13 2.41 -0.52
C ALA A 396 24.56 1.54 -1.67
N LEU A 397 23.39 0.93 -1.47
CA LEU A 397 22.82 -0.04 -2.40
C LEU A 397 22.00 0.59 -3.55
N LEU A 398 21.36 1.74 -3.33
CA LEU A 398 20.51 2.41 -4.33
C LEU A 398 21.34 3.17 -5.38
N VAL A 399 22.15 2.42 -6.13
CA VAL A 399 23.03 2.89 -7.21
C VAL A 399 22.83 2.07 -8.49
N PRO A 400 23.26 2.57 -9.68
CA PRO A 400 23.16 1.85 -10.95
C PRO A 400 23.72 0.42 -10.94
N ALA A 401 24.77 0.14 -10.14
CA ALA A 401 25.37 -1.18 -10.00
C ALA A 401 24.37 -2.25 -9.52
N LEU A 402 23.28 -1.85 -8.84
CA LEU A 402 22.23 -2.77 -8.37
C LEU A 402 21.64 -3.61 -9.50
N ALA A 403 21.71 -3.13 -10.74
CA ALA A 403 21.29 -3.87 -11.93
C ALA A 403 21.93 -5.26 -12.03
N GLY A 404 23.17 -5.45 -11.56
CA GLY A 404 23.85 -6.75 -11.56
C GLY A 404 23.13 -7.85 -10.77
N ARG A 405 22.32 -7.49 -9.76
CA ARG A 405 21.47 -8.44 -8.99
C ARG A 405 20.03 -8.50 -9.49
N ILE A 406 19.65 -7.66 -10.46
CA ILE A 406 18.34 -7.68 -11.11
C ILE A 406 18.45 -8.52 -12.38
N ASN A 407 18.54 -9.84 -12.22
CA ASN A 407 18.74 -10.79 -13.32
C ASN A 407 17.59 -11.78 -13.46
N ALA A 408 16.39 -11.40 -13.03
CA ALA A 408 15.25 -12.29 -12.90
C ALA A 408 14.72 -12.77 -14.27
N CYS A 409 14.87 -11.97 -15.32
CA CYS A 409 14.45 -12.26 -16.69
C CYS A 409 15.55 -12.83 -17.61
N SER A 410 16.64 -13.37 -17.05
CA SER A 410 17.85 -13.76 -17.80
C SER A 410 17.71 -14.95 -18.75
N GLU A 411 16.64 -15.75 -18.65
CA GLU A 411 16.48 -16.96 -19.46
C GLU A 411 16.14 -16.66 -20.93
N PRO A 412 16.79 -17.36 -21.90
CA PRO A 412 16.49 -17.19 -23.32
C PRO A 412 15.12 -17.76 -23.70
N PHE A 413 14.55 -17.25 -24.81
CA PHE A 413 13.24 -17.69 -25.32
C PHE A 413 13.15 -19.19 -25.61
N THR A 414 14.26 -19.81 -25.98
CA THR A 414 14.36 -21.25 -26.19
C THR A 414 14.09 -22.07 -24.93
N THR A 415 14.30 -21.49 -23.74
CA THR A 415 14.10 -22.18 -22.45
C THR A 415 12.72 -21.90 -21.87
N TRP A 416 12.28 -20.63 -21.88
CA TRP A 416 11.01 -20.28 -21.24
C TRP A 416 9.78 -20.60 -22.11
N ILE A 417 9.85 -20.58 -23.45
CA ILE A 417 8.69 -20.91 -24.31
C ILE A 417 8.23 -22.36 -24.11
N PRO A 418 9.11 -23.39 -24.13
CA PRO A 418 8.69 -24.76 -23.84
C PRO A 418 8.13 -24.93 -22.43
N ARG A 419 8.66 -24.20 -21.44
CA ARG A 419 8.12 -24.19 -20.08
C ARG A 419 6.72 -23.60 -20.06
N TRP A 420 6.55 -22.42 -20.64
CA TRP A 420 5.26 -21.73 -20.72
C TRP A 420 4.20 -22.60 -21.39
N TRP A 421 4.56 -23.33 -22.45
CA TRP A 421 3.64 -24.27 -23.11
C TRP A 421 3.24 -25.45 -22.21
N LYS A 422 4.17 -25.96 -21.38
CA LYS A 422 3.96 -27.13 -20.52
C LYS A 422 3.29 -26.79 -19.19
N SER A 423 3.69 -25.70 -18.54
CA SER A 423 3.29 -25.33 -17.17
C SER A 423 2.43 -24.07 -17.09
N GLY A 424 2.27 -23.32 -18.19
CA GLY A 424 1.55 -22.06 -18.21
C GLY A 424 2.31 -20.86 -17.61
N ALA A 425 3.55 -21.05 -17.16
CA ALA A 425 4.37 -20.00 -16.54
C ALA A 425 5.65 -19.72 -17.32
N ARG A 426 6.01 -18.45 -17.42
CA ARG A 426 7.29 -18.00 -17.97
C ARG A 426 8.45 -18.33 -17.03
N PHE A 427 8.31 -17.96 -15.76
CA PHE A 427 9.36 -18.12 -14.75
C PHE A 427 9.18 -19.40 -13.94
N ASP A 428 10.30 -19.96 -13.49
CA ASP A 428 10.33 -21.04 -12.50
C ASP A 428 10.25 -20.47 -11.08
N SER A 429 9.35 -21.01 -10.25
CA SER A 429 9.10 -20.52 -8.90
C SER A 429 10.30 -20.72 -7.97
N VAL A 430 11.05 -21.81 -8.12
CA VAL A 430 12.20 -22.13 -7.25
C VAL A 430 13.39 -21.24 -7.59
N GLU A 431 13.69 -21.07 -8.88
CA GLU A 431 14.74 -20.13 -9.32
C GLU A 431 14.40 -18.68 -8.95
N TRP A 432 13.13 -18.28 -9.05
CA TRP A 432 12.70 -16.94 -8.63
C TRP A 432 12.84 -16.74 -7.12
N ALA A 433 12.57 -17.77 -6.31
CA ALA A 433 12.80 -17.76 -4.87
C ALA A 433 14.28 -17.57 -4.55
N ARG A 434 15.16 -18.29 -5.27
CA ARG A 434 16.63 -18.13 -5.16
C ARG A 434 17.05 -16.68 -5.40
N ARG A 435 16.61 -16.07 -6.50
CA ARG A 435 16.95 -14.67 -6.82
C ARG A 435 16.35 -13.67 -5.84
N CYS A 436 15.10 -13.89 -5.42
CA CYS A 436 14.41 -13.01 -4.45
C CYS A 436 15.03 -13.05 -3.04
N SER A 437 15.68 -14.16 -2.68
CA SER A 437 16.34 -14.30 -1.37
C SER A 437 17.39 -13.21 -1.11
N TRP A 438 18.14 -12.77 -2.12
CA TRP A 438 19.12 -11.71 -1.93
C TRP A 438 18.45 -10.37 -1.58
N PHE A 439 17.31 -10.06 -2.21
CA PHE A 439 16.54 -8.86 -1.90
C PHE A 439 15.99 -8.88 -0.47
N THR A 440 15.72 -10.07 0.07
CA THR A 440 15.11 -10.27 1.41
C THR A 440 16.11 -10.67 2.50
N ARG A 441 17.43 -10.69 2.19
CA ARG A 441 18.49 -11.18 3.09
C ARG A 441 18.30 -12.63 3.55
N GLY A 442 17.85 -13.49 2.64
CA GLY A 442 17.61 -14.91 2.87
C GLY A 442 16.17 -15.18 3.28
N SER A 443 15.96 -16.20 4.12
CA SER A 443 14.62 -16.53 4.62
C SER A 443 14.23 -15.73 5.86
N MET A 444 14.38 -14.40 5.76
CA MET A 444 13.99 -13.48 6.81
C MET A 444 12.47 -13.41 6.94
N THR A 445 11.96 -13.40 8.17
CA THR A 445 10.52 -13.25 8.44
C THR A 445 10.11 -11.78 8.59
N PHE A 446 8.81 -11.49 8.52
CA PHE A 446 8.30 -10.13 8.75
C PHE A 446 8.65 -9.60 10.15
N ARG A 447 8.62 -10.47 11.17
CA ARG A 447 9.05 -10.14 12.53
C ARG A 447 10.54 -9.80 12.59
N GLU A 448 11.39 -10.66 12.04
CA GLU A 448 12.85 -10.46 12.04
C GLU A 448 13.25 -9.16 11.30
N ALA A 449 12.60 -8.84 10.19
CA ALA A 449 12.84 -7.59 9.46
C ALA A 449 12.44 -6.36 10.27
N TYR A 450 11.30 -6.42 10.97
CA TYR A 450 10.82 -5.34 11.84
C TYR A 450 11.75 -5.12 13.03
N GLU A 451 12.22 -6.19 13.69
CA GLU A 451 13.16 -6.10 14.82
C GLU A 451 14.51 -5.50 14.40
N ARG A 452 14.98 -5.79 13.17
CA ARG A 452 16.24 -5.26 12.64
C ARG A 452 16.17 -3.78 12.29
N THR A 453 15.11 -3.34 11.60
CA THR A 453 15.06 -2.00 10.98
C THR A 453 14.06 -1.04 11.62
N GLY A 454 13.11 -1.56 12.40
CA GLY A 454 11.95 -0.82 12.88
C GLY A 454 10.91 -0.47 11.79
N ARG A 455 11.13 -0.89 10.53
CA ARG A 455 10.20 -0.61 9.43
C ARG A 455 9.13 -1.69 9.31
N ILE A 456 7.91 -1.26 9.09
CA ILE A 456 6.74 -2.13 8.98
C ILE A 456 6.54 -2.46 7.51
N LEU A 457 6.89 -3.68 7.12
CA LEU A 457 6.65 -4.22 5.78
C LEU A 457 5.24 -4.80 5.67
N ASN A 458 4.54 -4.43 4.60
CA ASN A 458 3.24 -4.97 4.23
C ASN A 458 3.27 -5.49 2.79
N VAL A 459 2.81 -6.72 2.58
CA VAL A 459 2.71 -7.32 1.25
C VAL A 459 1.31 -7.89 1.04
N SER A 460 0.65 -7.47 -0.03
CA SER A 460 -0.71 -7.91 -0.39
C SER A 460 -0.65 -9.26 -1.12
N CYS A 461 -1.43 -10.23 -0.67
CA CYS A 461 -1.53 -11.55 -1.28
C CYS A 461 -3.00 -11.92 -1.51
N VAL A 462 -3.33 -12.35 -2.73
CA VAL A 462 -4.68 -12.78 -3.10
C VAL A 462 -4.70 -14.30 -3.12
N PRO A 463 -5.62 -14.99 -2.44
CA PRO A 463 -5.70 -16.44 -2.51
C PRO A 463 -6.10 -16.91 -3.92
N ALA A 464 -5.68 -18.11 -4.32
CA ALA A 464 -6.01 -18.65 -5.63
C ALA A 464 -7.53 -18.89 -5.82
N ASP A 465 -8.24 -19.14 -4.73
CA ASP A 465 -9.70 -19.28 -4.69
C ASP A 465 -10.40 -17.90 -4.83
N PRO A 466 -11.32 -17.73 -5.80
CA PRO A 466 -12.04 -16.48 -6.02
C PRO A 466 -12.84 -15.94 -4.82
N HIS A 467 -13.39 -16.81 -3.96
CA HIS A 467 -14.25 -16.38 -2.85
C HIS A 467 -13.50 -16.09 -1.56
N SER A 468 -12.23 -16.48 -1.48
CA SER A 468 -11.40 -16.24 -0.31
C SER A 468 -10.93 -14.77 -0.28
N PRO A 469 -10.93 -14.09 0.88
CA PRO A 469 -10.57 -12.69 1.00
C PRO A 469 -9.06 -12.48 0.78
N THR A 470 -8.68 -11.27 0.36
CA THR A 470 -7.27 -10.89 0.27
C THR A 470 -6.66 -10.73 1.67
N ILE A 471 -5.38 -11.08 1.82
CA ILE A 471 -4.66 -10.89 3.07
C ILE A 471 -3.55 -9.85 2.89
N LEU A 472 -3.30 -9.08 3.94
CA LEU A 472 -2.15 -8.20 4.05
C LEU A 472 -1.14 -8.83 5.01
N THR A 473 -0.09 -9.42 4.46
CA THR A 473 0.98 -10.05 5.25
C THR A 473 1.88 -8.97 5.84
N ASN A 474 2.07 -9.01 7.16
CA ASN A 474 2.90 -8.07 7.93
C ASN A 474 3.34 -8.71 9.26
N TYR A 475 4.08 -7.96 10.08
CA TYR A 475 4.59 -8.48 11.36
C TYR A 475 3.51 -8.72 12.44
N LEU A 476 2.30 -8.14 12.31
CA LEU A 476 1.18 -8.37 13.23
C LEU A 476 0.32 -9.55 12.78
N THR A 477 -0.03 -9.60 11.49
CA THR A 477 -0.93 -10.60 10.92
C THR A 477 -0.24 -11.92 10.62
N SER A 478 1.03 -11.86 10.20
CA SER A 478 1.81 -13.01 9.74
C SER A 478 3.30 -12.87 10.12
N PRO A 479 3.64 -12.79 11.43
CA PRO A 479 5.00 -12.49 11.90
C PRO A 479 6.06 -13.45 11.39
N ASP A 480 5.74 -14.75 11.38
CA ASP A 480 6.68 -15.82 11.11
C ASP A 480 6.67 -16.24 9.62
N CYS A 481 5.88 -15.54 8.79
CA CYS A 481 5.87 -15.71 7.33
C CYS A 481 7.19 -15.20 6.73
N VAL A 482 7.73 -15.96 5.78
CA VAL A 482 9.00 -15.66 5.11
C VAL A 482 8.76 -14.67 3.98
N ILE A 483 9.50 -13.57 3.98
CA ILE A 483 9.23 -12.41 3.11
C ILE A 483 9.33 -12.77 1.63
N TRP A 484 10.35 -13.52 1.19
CA TRP A 484 10.48 -13.86 -0.23
C TRP A 484 9.28 -14.68 -0.74
N SER A 485 8.71 -15.56 0.08
CA SER A 485 7.53 -16.33 -0.30
C SER A 485 6.29 -15.44 -0.50
N ALA A 486 6.12 -14.43 0.35
CA ALA A 486 5.07 -13.42 0.22
C ALA A 486 5.29 -12.51 -1.01
N VAL A 487 6.54 -12.14 -1.32
CA VAL A 487 6.87 -11.38 -2.53
C VAL A 487 6.56 -12.19 -3.79
N LEU A 488 6.91 -13.48 -3.82
CA LEU A 488 6.59 -14.38 -4.93
C LEU A 488 5.07 -14.55 -5.10
N ALA A 489 4.34 -14.75 -3.99
CA ALA A 489 2.88 -14.81 -3.98
C ALA A 489 2.27 -13.53 -4.56
N SER A 490 2.74 -12.38 -4.09
CA SER A 490 2.29 -11.07 -4.55
C SER A 490 2.68 -10.77 -6.00
N ALA A 491 3.65 -11.48 -6.60
CA ALA A 491 4.06 -11.33 -7.99
C ALA A 491 3.61 -12.49 -8.91
N ALA A 492 2.76 -13.40 -8.41
CA ALA A 492 2.27 -14.57 -9.14
C ALA A 492 1.14 -14.20 -10.12
N VAL A 493 1.50 -13.47 -11.18
CA VAL A 493 0.58 -13.09 -12.26
C VAL A 493 0.32 -14.29 -13.17
N PRO A 494 -0.95 -14.61 -13.49
CA PRO A 494 -1.33 -15.54 -14.55
C PRO A 494 -0.49 -15.42 -15.82
N GLY A 495 0.13 -16.53 -16.25
CA GLY A 495 0.97 -16.57 -17.46
C GLY A 495 2.44 -16.20 -17.23
N ILE A 496 2.78 -15.53 -16.13
CA ILE A 496 4.15 -15.15 -15.77
C ILE A 496 4.71 -16.13 -14.75
N LEU A 497 4.01 -16.31 -13.63
CA LEU A 497 4.40 -17.20 -12.54
C LEU A 497 3.16 -17.93 -12.03
N ASN A 498 3.28 -19.23 -11.79
CA ASN A 498 2.17 -20.03 -11.27
C ASN A 498 1.87 -19.67 -9.81
N PRO A 499 0.63 -19.90 -9.32
CA PRO A 499 0.28 -19.67 -7.93
C PRO A 499 1.23 -20.39 -6.97
N VAL A 500 1.75 -19.68 -5.97
CA VAL A 500 2.75 -20.20 -5.02
C VAL A 500 2.20 -20.32 -3.62
N VAL A 501 2.84 -21.14 -2.78
CA VAL A 501 2.47 -21.31 -1.37
C VAL A 501 3.28 -20.32 -0.53
N LEU A 502 2.64 -19.68 0.45
CA LEU A 502 3.35 -18.88 1.45
C LEU A 502 4.13 -19.82 2.38
N MET A 503 5.32 -19.44 2.81
CA MET A 503 6.15 -20.25 3.72
C MET A 503 6.26 -19.56 5.07
N MET A 504 6.28 -20.34 6.15
CA MET A 504 6.52 -19.88 7.51
C MET A 504 7.75 -20.55 8.09
N LYS A 505 8.46 -19.80 8.93
CA LYS A 505 9.60 -20.30 9.67
C LYS A 505 9.13 -20.85 11.02
N GLN A 506 9.42 -22.11 11.26
CA GLN A 506 9.13 -22.77 12.53
C GLN A 506 10.16 -22.40 13.60
N ARG A 507 9.89 -22.75 14.86
CA ARG A 507 10.79 -22.45 16.01
C ARG A 507 12.16 -23.13 15.90
N ASP A 508 12.21 -24.27 15.22
CA ASP A 508 13.41 -25.03 14.90
C ASP A 508 14.23 -24.40 13.74
N GLY A 509 13.70 -23.37 13.09
CA GLY A 509 14.29 -22.72 11.93
C GLY A 509 13.93 -23.34 10.59
N THR A 510 13.19 -24.45 10.55
CA THR A 510 12.77 -25.10 9.30
C THR A 510 11.60 -24.36 8.64
N LEU A 511 11.42 -24.53 7.33
CA LEU A 511 10.30 -23.93 6.61
C LEU A 511 9.14 -24.92 6.42
N ALA A 512 7.93 -24.46 6.71
CA ALA A 512 6.68 -25.16 6.46
C ALA A 512 5.72 -24.26 5.67
N PRO A 513 4.72 -24.80 4.96
CA PRO A 513 3.69 -23.99 4.32
C PRO A 513 2.90 -23.19 5.37
N TYR A 514 2.69 -21.90 5.08
CA TYR A 514 1.85 -20.99 5.86
C TYR A 514 0.39 -21.19 5.46
N SER A 515 -0.46 -21.41 6.46
CA SER A 515 -1.85 -21.87 6.27
C SER A 515 -1.91 -23.27 5.64
N PHE A 516 -3.08 -23.91 5.60
CA PHE A 516 -3.29 -25.26 5.05
C PHE A 516 -2.97 -25.36 3.54
N GLY A 517 -1.72 -25.17 3.10
CA GLY A 517 -1.26 -25.41 1.72
C GLY A 517 -1.93 -24.58 0.62
N HIS A 518 -2.69 -23.52 0.93
CA HIS A 518 -3.35 -22.71 -0.09
C HIS A 518 -2.31 -22.00 -0.97
N LYS A 519 -2.58 -21.99 -2.28
CA LYS A 519 -1.80 -21.23 -3.25
C LYS A 519 -2.32 -19.80 -3.36
N TRP A 520 -1.41 -18.89 -3.64
CA TRP A 520 -1.61 -17.45 -3.67
C TRP A 520 -1.21 -16.90 -5.04
N LYS A 521 -1.83 -15.78 -5.41
CA LYS A 521 -1.73 -15.06 -6.68
C LYS A 521 -1.39 -13.59 -6.41
N ASP A 522 -1.03 -12.90 -7.49
CA ASP A 522 -0.63 -11.49 -7.46
C ASP A 522 -1.69 -10.59 -6.78
N GLY A 523 -1.22 -9.75 -5.85
CA GLY A 523 -2.03 -8.81 -5.07
C GLY A 523 -2.74 -7.76 -5.94
N SER A 524 -2.12 -7.35 -7.04
CA SER A 524 -2.61 -6.32 -7.97
C SER A 524 -3.83 -6.75 -8.77
N LEU A 525 -4.21 -8.03 -8.76
CA LEU A 525 -5.43 -8.51 -9.41
C LEU A 525 -6.69 -7.95 -8.73
N ARG A 526 -6.66 -7.80 -7.39
CA ARG A 526 -7.80 -7.28 -6.62
C ARG A 526 -7.50 -5.96 -5.92
N THR A 527 -6.34 -5.85 -5.29
CA THR A 527 -5.99 -4.71 -4.43
C THR A 527 -4.51 -4.36 -4.57
N ASP A 528 -4.16 -3.51 -5.55
CA ASP A 528 -2.79 -3.00 -5.70
C ASP A 528 -2.34 -2.16 -4.50
N ILE A 529 -3.23 -1.30 -3.96
CA ILE A 529 -2.91 -0.43 -2.81
C ILE A 529 -3.95 -0.62 -1.69
N PRO A 530 -3.61 -1.33 -0.60
CA PRO A 530 -4.57 -1.70 0.44
C PRO A 530 -4.75 -0.59 1.50
N LEU A 531 -5.17 0.62 1.10
CA LEU A 531 -5.30 1.78 2.01
C LEU A 531 -6.21 1.52 3.21
N LYS A 532 -7.35 0.84 3.01
CA LYS A 532 -8.29 0.50 4.10
C LYS A 532 -7.65 -0.43 5.13
N ALA A 533 -6.90 -1.45 4.69
CA ALA A 533 -6.22 -2.37 5.60
C ALA A 533 -5.06 -1.69 6.34
N LEU A 534 -4.33 -0.78 5.69
CA LEU A 534 -3.28 0.01 6.34
C LEU A 534 -3.85 0.95 7.41
N ASN A 535 -5.03 1.54 7.15
CA ASN A 535 -5.73 2.34 8.13
C ASN A 535 -6.14 1.50 9.34
N LEU A 536 -6.75 0.33 9.11
CA LEU A 536 -7.18 -0.60 10.16
C LEU A 536 -6.03 -1.14 11.02
N HIS A 537 -4.93 -1.56 10.40
CA HIS A 537 -3.82 -2.20 11.13
C HIS A 537 -2.84 -1.20 11.76
N PHE A 538 -2.63 -0.04 11.13
CA PHE A 538 -1.55 0.88 11.51
C PHE A 538 -1.99 2.35 11.66
N ASN A 539 -3.29 2.64 11.62
CA ASN A 539 -3.83 4.00 11.68
C ASN A 539 -3.18 4.94 10.65
N VAL A 540 -2.99 4.45 9.43
CA VAL A 540 -2.45 5.23 8.32
C VAL A 540 -3.53 6.15 7.76
N ASN A 541 -3.31 7.46 7.90
CA ASN A 541 -4.20 8.51 7.40
C ASN A 541 -3.59 9.31 6.25
N PHE A 542 -2.28 9.15 6.01
CA PHE A 542 -1.54 9.86 4.97
C PHE A 542 -0.75 8.86 4.14
N SER A 543 -1.08 8.73 2.85
CA SER A 543 -0.47 7.75 1.96
C SER A 543 0.34 8.42 0.86
N ILE A 544 1.61 8.03 0.73
CA ILE A 544 2.48 8.38 -0.39
C ILE A 544 2.49 7.19 -1.35
N VAL A 545 1.80 7.31 -2.47
CA VAL A 545 1.70 6.26 -3.48
C VAL A 545 2.72 6.53 -4.58
N SER A 546 3.65 5.60 -4.81
CA SER A 546 4.45 5.56 -6.02
C SER A 546 3.74 4.64 -7.01
N GLN A 547 3.21 5.20 -8.10
CA GLN A 547 2.41 4.46 -9.06
C GLN A 547 3.15 4.38 -10.41
N VAL A 548 3.47 3.15 -10.81
CA VAL A 548 4.26 2.84 -12.01
C VAL A 548 3.55 1.91 -12.99
N ASN A 549 2.30 1.54 -12.71
CA ASN A 549 1.50 0.70 -13.58
C ASN A 549 1.36 1.34 -14.99
N PRO A 550 1.83 0.65 -16.05
CA PRO A 550 1.87 1.22 -17.40
C PRO A 550 0.47 1.50 -17.96
N HIS A 551 -0.52 0.69 -17.59
CA HIS A 551 -1.91 0.81 -18.05
C HIS A 551 -2.63 2.03 -17.47
N ILE A 552 -2.18 2.55 -16.32
CA ILE A 552 -2.77 3.70 -15.63
C ILE A 552 -2.16 5.01 -16.11
N ASN A 553 -0.87 4.99 -16.46
CA ASN A 553 -0.13 6.17 -16.87
C ASN A 553 -0.84 6.94 -18.01
N LEU A 554 -1.46 6.21 -18.93
CA LEU A 554 -2.23 6.80 -20.04
C LEU A 554 -3.44 7.62 -19.57
N PHE A 555 -4.09 7.23 -18.47
CA PHE A 555 -5.30 7.86 -17.94
C PHE A 555 -5.04 8.88 -16.81
N PHE A 556 -3.78 9.12 -16.47
CA PHE A 556 -3.44 10.09 -15.43
C PHE A 556 -3.37 11.51 -16.01
N PHE A 557 -4.27 12.37 -15.55
CA PHE A 557 -4.33 13.79 -15.90
C PHE A 557 -4.69 14.59 -14.65
N SER A 558 -3.81 15.50 -14.25
CA SER A 558 -4.11 16.47 -13.20
C SER A 558 -4.63 17.75 -13.84
N SER A 559 -5.95 17.88 -13.89
CA SER A 559 -6.65 19.02 -14.51
C SER A 559 -6.34 20.36 -13.81
N ARG A 560 -6.08 20.33 -12.49
CA ARG A 560 -5.72 21.50 -11.68
C ARG A 560 -4.28 21.47 -11.13
N GLY A 561 -3.39 20.75 -11.81
CA GLY A 561 -1.99 20.60 -11.42
C GLY A 561 -1.81 19.56 -10.32
N SER A 562 -0.56 19.25 -10.00
CA SER A 562 -0.24 18.32 -8.91
C SER A 562 0.75 18.98 -7.97
N VAL A 563 0.86 18.49 -6.73
CA VAL A 563 1.80 19.00 -5.70
C VAL A 563 3.20 19.32 -6.29
N GLY A 564 3.73 20.54 -6.15
CA GLY A 564 5.02 20.92 -6.73
C GLY A 564 5.08 21.00 -8.27
N GLN A 565 3.93 20.92 -8.96
CA GLN A 565 3.81 21.06 -10.41
C GLN A 565 2.61 21.94 -10.75
N PRO A 566 2.79 23.27 -10.78
CA PRO A 566 1.72 24.20 -11.10
C PRO A 566 1.25 24.11 -12.54
N VAL A 567 -0.01 24.49 -12.75
CA VAL A 567 -0.65 24.44 -14.05
C VAL A 567 0.06 25.38 -15.02
N THR A 568 0.19 24.93 -16.26
CA THR A 568 0.93 25.66 -17.30
C THR A 568 0.22 26.92 -17.77
N HIS A 569 -1.11 26.93 -17.65
CA HIS A 569 -2.04 27.95 -18.09
C HIS A 569 -2.08 29.17 -17.16
N ARG A 570 -2.24 30.38 -17.73
CA ARG A 570 -2.40 31.69 -17.04
C ARG A 570 -1.62 31.82 -15.72
N ARG A 571 -0.29 31.66 -15.76
CA ARG A 571 0.61 31.78 -14.59
C ARG A 571 0.20 30.88 -13.41
N GLY A 572 0.05 29.58 -13.64
CA GLY A 572 -0.30 28.63 -12.56
C GLY A 572 -1.79 28.50 -12.29
N ARG A 573 -2.64 29.35 -12.87
CA ARG A 573 -4.05 29.48 -12.50
C ARG A 573 -4.98 28.88 -13.56
N GLY A 574 -5.93 28.07 -13.08
CA GLY A 574 -7.01 27.50 -13.89
C GLY A 574 -6.77 26.05 -14.30
N TRP A 575 -7.44 25.65 -15.38
CA TRP A 575 -7.47 24.27 -15.86
C TRP A 575 -6.36 24.00 -16.88
N ARG A 576 -5.70 22.84 -16.80
CA ARG A 576 -4.64 22.42 -17.72
C ARG A 576 -5.22 22.23 -19.12
N GLY A 577 -4.67 22.93 -20.12
CA GLY A 577 -5.24 22.93 -21.47
C GLY A 577 -6.60 23.65 -21.60
N GLY A 578 -6.98 24.47 -20.62
CA GLY A 578 -8.25 25.19 -20.59
C GLY A 578 -9.41 24.37 -20.01
N PHE A 579 -10.53 25.06 -19.72
CA PHE A 579 -11.72 24.44 -19.11
C PHE A 579 -12.30 23.35 -20.02
N LEU A 580 -12.51 23.64 -21.31
CA LEU A 580 -13.10 22.67 -22.25
C LEU A 580 -12.22 21.43 -22.41
N GLY A 581 -10.91 21.60 -22.62
CA GLY A 581 -10.00 20.46 -22.78
C GLY A 581 -9.94 19.56 -21.54
N SER A 582 -9.86 20.16 -20.35
CA SER A 582 -9.91 19.40 -19.10
C SER A 582 -11.27 18.78 -18.82
N ALA A 583 -12.37 19.48 -19.10
CA ALA A 583 -13.73 18.98 -18.87
C ALA A 583 -14.03 17.80 -19.80
N THR A 584 -13.66 17.88 -21.08
CA THR A 584 -13.77 16.76 -22.02
C THR A 584 -12.93 15.57 -21.58
N GLU A 585 -11.69 15.79 -21.11
CA GLU A 585 -10.85 14.72 -20.58
C GLU A 585 -11.50 14.02 -19.38
N GLN A 586 -12.02 14.79 -18.42
CA GLN A 586 -12.69 14.26 -17.24
C GLN A 586 -13.97 13.51 -17.61
N TYR A 587 -14.78 14.06 -18.51
CA TYR A 587 -16.02 13.45 -18.98
C TYR A 587 -15.73 12.10 -19.65
N LEU A 588 -14.80 12.05 -20.60
CA LEU A 588 -14.40 10.81 -21.28
C LEU A 588 -13.87 9.77 -20.30
N LYS A 589 -13.08 10.19 -19.30
CA LYS A 589 -12.55 9.30 -18.26
C LYS A 589 -13.64 8.72 -17.37
N LEU A 590 -14.64 9.53 -16.97
CA LEU A 590 -15.79 9.07 -16.20
C LEU A 590 -16.64 8.07 -16.99
N ASP A 591 -16.90 8.36 -18.26
CA ASP A 591 -17.65 7.46 -19.14
C ASP A 591 -16.91 6.14 -19.39
N LEU A 592 -15.60 6.18 -19.63
CA LEU A 592 -14.78 4.97 -19.74
C LEU A 592 -14.88 4.10 -18.48
N LYS A 593 -14.75 4.70 -17.29
CA LYS A 593 -14.91 4.01 -16.02
C LYS A 593 -16.31 3.42 -15.86
N LYS A 594 -17.35 4.18 -16.21
CA LYS A 594 -18.75 3.71 -16.19
C LYS A 594 -18.92 2.47 -17.04
N TRP A 595 -18.47 2.49 -18.30
CA TRP A 595 -18.61 1.34 -19.19
C TRP A 595 -17.78 0.13 -18.75
N LEU A 596 -16.58 0.33 -18.18
CA LEU A 596 -15.82 -0.75 -17.56
C LEU A 596 -16.55 -1.36 -16.35
N LYS A 597 -17.22 -0.54 -15.52
CA LYS A 597 -18.08 -1.03 -14.43
C LYS A 597 -19.27 -1.83 -14.97
N VAL A 598 -19.93 -1.36 -16.04
CA VAL A 598 -21.04 -2.08 -16.69
C VAL A 598 -20.58 -3.46 -17.17
N VAL A 599 -19.43 -3.53 -17.86
CA VAL A 599 -18.83 -4.79 -18.31
C VAL A 599 -18.60 -5.77 -17.15
N ARG A 600 -18.14 -5.26 -16.00
CA ARG A 600 -17.94 -6.07 -14.79
C ARG A 600 -19.26 -6.53 -14.17
N HIS A 601 -20.18 -5.61 -13.88
CA HIS A 601 -21.42 -5.92 -13.15
C HIS A 601 -22.35 -6.83 -13.93
N LEU A 602 -22.33 -6.75 -15.25
CA LEU A 602 -23.06 -7.66 -16.14
C LEU A 602 -22.27 -8.96 -16.44
N GLU A 603 -21.11 -9.15 -15.82
CA GLU A 603 -20.17 -10.27 -16.06
C GLU A 603 -19.92 -10.57 -17.55
N LEU A 604 -19.88 -9.54 -18.39
CA LEU A 604 -19.80 -9.72 -19.85
C LEU A 604 -18.41 -10.18 -20.29
N LEU A 605 -17.37 -9.92 -19.49
CA LEU A 605 -16.04 -10.40 -19.79
C LEU A 605 -15.99 -11.94 -19.74
N PRO A 606 -15.34 -12.59 -20.71
CA PRO A 606 -14.84 -13.93 -20.46
C PRO A 606 -13.88 -13.86 -19.27
N ARG A 607 -13.79 -14.92 -18.47
CA ARG A 607 -12.74 -15.09 -17.46
C ARG A 607 -11.60 -15.88 -18.12
N PRO A 608 -10.75 -15.28 -19.00
CA PRO A 608 -9.60 -16.00 -19.50
C PRO A 608 -8.78 -16.38 -18.28
N LEU A 609 -8.37 -17.65 -18.21
CA LEU A 609 -7.64 -18.16 -17.06
C LEU A 609 -8.47 -18.13 -15.74
N GLY A 610 -9.80 -18.14 -15.81
CA GLY A 610 -10.66 -18.21 -14.61
C GLY A 610 -10.47 -17.04 -13.63
N GLN A 611 -10.02 -15.88 -14.11
CA GLN A 611 -9.81 -14.67 -13.30
C GLN A 611 -10.60 -13.48 -13.85
N ASP A 612 -11.03 -12.61 -12.94
CA ASP A 612 -11.73 -11.37 -13.27
C ASP A 612 -10.72 -10.23 -13.49
N TRP A 613 -10.31 -10.04 -14.75
CA TRP A 613 -9.35 -9.00 -15.15
C TRP A 613 -9.92 -7.58 -15.10
N SER A 614 -11.22 -7.44 -14.85
CA SER A 614 -11.92 -6.15 -14.75
C SER A 614 -11.46 -5.33 -13.55
N GLU A 615 -11.05 -5.98 -12.45
CA GLU A 615 -10.64 -5.31 -11.22
C GLU A 615 -9.33 -4.53 -11.40
N ILE A 616 -8.43 -4.99 -12.28
CA ILE A 616 -7.16 -4.30 -12.60
C ILE A 616 -7.42 -2.88 -13.13
N TRP A 617 -8.55 -2.61 -13.77
CA TRP A 617 -8.84 -1.27 -14.30
C TRP A 617 -9.69 -0.41 -13.35
N LEU A 618 -10.40 -1.04 -12.41
CA LEU A 618 -11.38 -0.38 -11.55
C LEU A 618 -10.84 -0.05 -10.15
N GLN A 619 -9.64 -0.51 -9.83
CA GLN A 619 -8.97 -0.24 -8.55
C GLN A 619 -8.67 1.25 -8.33
N GLN A 620 -8.57 1.62 -7.06
CA GLN A 620 -8.09 2.95 -6.66
C GLN A 620 -6.55 2.95 -6.65
N PHE A 621 -5.97 3.80 -7.47
CA PHE A 621 -4.52 3.85 -7.72
C PHE A 621 -3.85 5.13 -7.23
N SER A 622 -4.59 5.97 -6.51
CA SER A 622 -4.13 7.24 -5.97
C SER A 622 -4.31 7.29 -4.46
N GLY A 623 -3.33 7.92 -3.80
CA GLY A 623 -3.38 8.29 -2.38
C GLY A 623 -3.26 9.81 -2.20
N THR A 624 -3.14 10.27 -0.96
CA THR A 624 -2.97 11.69 -0.60
C THR A 624 -1.90 12.38 -1.44
N ILE A 625 -0.74 11.72 -1.59
CA ILE A 625 0.29 12.10 -2.55
C ILE A 625 0.47 10.94 -3.50
N THR A 626 0.40 11.20 -4.80
CA THR A 626 0.75 10.20 -5.81
C THR A 626 1.91 10.68 -6.67
N ILE A 627 2.97 9.89 -6.70
CA ILE A 627 4.22 10.11 -7.43
C ILE A 627 4.20 9.26 -8.69
N TRP A 628 4.49 9.90 -9.82
CA TRP A 628 4.38 9.32 -11.15
C TRP A 628 5.69 9.51 -11.92
N PRO A 629 6.54 8.48 -11.97
CA PRO A 629 7.75 8.50 -12.77
C PRO A 629 7.44 8.61 -14.28
N ARG A 630 8.15 9.47 -14.99
CA ARG A 630 7.99 9.63 -16.45
C ARG A 630 8.68 8.49 -17.19
N SER A 631 7.92 7.47 -17.56
CA SER A 631 8.42 6.35 -18.37
C SER A 631 8.71 6.72 -19.83
N VAL A 632 9.63 6.00 -20.47
CA VAL A 632 9.93 6.13 -21.90
C VAL A 632 9.25 5.01 -22.68
N ILE A 633 8.93 5.25 -23.96
CA ILE A 633 8.27 4.26 -24.84
C ILE A 633 9.06 2.94 -24.89
N SER A 634 10.40 3.00 -24.90
CA SER A 634 11.28 1.82 -24.87
C SER A 634 11.02 0.87 -23.69
N ASP A 635 10.53 1.41 -22.57
CA ASP A 635 10.31 0.64 -21.34
C ASP A 635 9.09 -0.26 -21.45
N PHE A 636 8.09 0.12 -22.25
CA PHE A 636 6.91 -0.72 -22.52
C PHE A 636 7.31 -2.00 -23.27
N TRP A 637 8.23 -1.90 -24.23
CA TRP A 637 8.73 -3.05 -24.97
C TRP A 637 9.63 -3.96 -24.11
N ARG A 638 10.23 -3.41 -23.05
CA ARG A 638 11.14 -4.11 -22.11
C ARG A 638 10.49 -4.37 -20.75
N ILE A 639 9.16 -4.44 -20.69
CA ILE A 639 8.39 -4.60 -19.45
C ILE A 639 8.74 -5.88 -18.67
N LEU A 640 9.15 -6.94 -19.38
CA LEU A 640 9.60 -8.22 -18.83
C LEU A 640 11.04 -8.52 -19.27
N SER A 641 11.94 -7.57 -19.05
CA SER A 641 13.37 -7.70 -19.31
C SER A 641 14.17 -7.07 -18.17
N ASP A 642 15.38 -7.56 -17.94
CA ASP A 642 16.27 -7.05 -16.92
C ASP A 642 16.90 -5.71 -17.34
N PRO A 643 17.05 -4.74 -16.43
CA PRO A 643 17.62 -3.45 -16.74
C PRO A 643 19.16 -3.53 -16.80
N ASN A 644 19.77 -2.86 -17.77
CA ASN A 644 21.21 -2.61 -17.75
C ASN A 644 21.55 -1.53 -16.69
N PRO A 645 22.75 -1.52 -16.06
CA PRO A 645 23.18 -0.44 -15.15
C PRO A 645 22.86 0.99 -15.63
N LYS A 646 23.11 1.31 -16.91
CA LYS A 646 22.77 2.63 -17.47
C LYS A 646 21.26 2.91 -17.49
N GLN A 647 20.46 1.88 -17.75
CA GLN A 647 19.00 1.98 -17.74
C GLN A 647 18.48 2.16 -16.32
N LEU A 648 19.01 1.40 -15.37
CA LEU A 648 18.68 1.55 -13.96
C LEU A 648 19.08 2.93 -13.44
N GLY A 649 20.26 3.45 -13.81
CA GLY A 649 20.69 4.80 -13.49
C GLY A 649 19.72 5.87 -13.98
N ARG A 650 19.20 5.73 -15.21
CA ARG A 650 18.14 6.60 -15.73
C ARG A 650 16.84 6.47 -14.93
N MET A 651 16.41 5.24 -14.59
CA MET A 651 15.18 5.00 -13.83
C MET A 651 15.28 5.58 -12.41
N LEU A 652 16.43 5.43 -11.76
CA LEU A 652 16.76 6.06 -10.48
C LEU A 652 16.62 7.58 -10.58
N HIS A 653 17.28 8.22 -11.54
CA HIS A 653 17.24 9.67 -11.74
C HIS A 653 15.81 10.17 -11.98
N VAL A 654 15.06 9.52 -12.86
CA VAL A 654 13.67 9.89 -13.16
C VAL A 654 12.76 9.69 -11.94
N GLY A 655 12.95 8.62 -11.17
CA GLY A 655 12.23 8.40 -9.92
C GLY A 655 12.50 9.50 -8.90
N GLN A 656 13.76 9.89 -8.71
CA GLN A 656 14.16 10.99 -7.83
C GLN A 656 13.51 12.33 -8.26
N GLN A 657 13.65 12.67 -9.54
CA GLN A 657 13.07 13.89 -10.13
C GLN A 657 11.54 13.97 -9.99
N SER A 658 10.87 12.81 -9.98
CA SER A 658 9.41 12.76 -9.82
C SER A 658 8.98 12.92 -8.36
N ALA A 659 9.85 12.55 -7.41
CA ALA A 659 9.62 12.68 -5.98
C ALA A 659 9.96 14.08 -5.42
N PHE A 660 11.01 14.75 -5.93
CA PHE A 660 11.48 16.06 -5.46
C PHE A 660 10.38 17.12 -5.26
N PRO A 661 9.44 17.33 -6.20
CA PRO A 661 8.38 18.32 -6.01
C PRO A 661 7.43 18.02 -4.84
N LYS A 662 7.38 16.78 -4.39
CA LYS A 662 6.47 16.32 -3.33
C LYS A 662 7.12 16.32 -1.95
N LEU A 663 8.45 16.38 -1.89
CA LEU A 663 9.21 16.22 -0.65
C LEU A 663 8.87 17.29 0.38
N MET A 664 8.59 18.53 -0.03
CA MET A 664 8.23 19.59 0.93
C MET A 664 6.91 19.30 1.66
N PHE A 665 5.90 18.80 0.93
CA PHE A 665 4.63 18.42 1.54
C PHE A 665 4.81 17.23 2.50
N ILE A 666 5.58 16.21 2.07
CA ILE A 666 5.92 15.06 2.91
C ILE A 666 6.69 15.49 4.16
N ALA A 667 7.65 16.43 4.01
CA ALA A 667 8.45 16.94 5.11
C ALA A 667 7.59 17.65 6.16
N ASN A 668 6.63 18.46 5.73
CA ASN A 668 5.70 19.16 6.61
C ASN A 668 4.84 18.18 7.42
N ARG A 669 4.28 17.15 6.78
CA ARG A 669 3.52 16.09 7.45
C ARG A 669 4.38 15.30 8.44
N LEU A 670 5.54 14.81 8.00
CA LEU A 670 6.43 13.99 8.82
C LEU A 670 7.06 14.78 9.97
N LYS A 671 7.21 16.11 9.85
CA LYS A 671 7.75 16.96 10.91
C LYS A 671 6.88 16.89 12.17
N VAL A 672 5.55 17.02 12.02
CA VAL A 672 4.60 16.91 13.14
C VAL A 672 4.54 15.47 13.65
N GLU A 673 4.42 14.48 12.75
CA GLU A 673 4.34 13.05 13.09
C GLU A 673 5.55 12.59 13.92
N ARG A 674 6.78 12.95 13.52
CA ARG A 674 8.00 12.57 14.24
C ARG A 674 8.12 13.24 15.60
N THR A 675 7.64 14.47 15.75
CA THR A 675 7.66 15.18 17.03
C THR A 675 6.72 14.52 18.03
N ILE A 676 5.53 14.11 17.59
CA ILE A 676 4.57 13.33 18.39
C ILE A 676 5.16 11.98 18.78
N GLU A 677 5.75 11.26 17.82
CA GLU A 677 6.35 9.95 18.07
C GLU A 677 7.56 10.05 19.02
N SER A 678 8.38 11.10 18.91
CA SER A 678 9.47 11.40 19.85
C SER A 678 8.94 11.62 21.27
N GLY A 679 7.88 12.43 21.43
CA GLY A 679 7.23 12.64 22.73
C GLY A 679 6.63 11.36 23.32
N ARG A 680 6.04 10.50 22.47
CA ARG A 680 5.55 9.17 22.87
C ARG A 680 6.68 8.24 23.33
N ARG A 681 7.82 8.25 22.64
CA ARG A 681 8.99 7.43 23.02
C ARG A 681 9.62 7.92 24.33
N ALA A 682 9.71 9.23 24.53
CA ALA A 682 10.23 9.82 25.77
C ALA A 682 9.36 9.43 26.98
N THR A 683 8.03 9.53 26.86
CA THR A 683 7.08 9.20 27.93
C THR A 683 6.95 7.70 28.23
N ARG A 684 7.44 6.82 27.35
CA ARG A 684 7.47 5.36 27.57
C ARG A 684 8.65 4.88 28.42
N GLN A 685 9.72 5.67 28.59
CA GLN A 685 10.97 5.21 29.25
C GLN A 685 10.82 4.93 30.76
N GLY A 686 9.70 5.29 31.39
CA GLY A 686 9.38 4.97 32.79
C GLY A 686 8.87 3.55 33.05
N VAL A 687 8.54 2.76 32.02
CA VAL A 687 8.04 1.38 32.17
C VAL A 687 9.15 0.39 31.80
N ARG A 688 9.53 -0.50 32.73
CA ARG A 688 10.63 -1.47 32.62
C ARG A 688 10.72 -2.10 31.22
N ARG A 689 11.85 -1.85 30.53
CA ARG A 689 12.26 -2.59 29.33
C ARG A 689 12.44 -4.07 29.67
N GLY A 690 11.49 -4.93 29.29
CA GLY A 690 11.65 -6.38 29.47
C GLY A 690 10.49 -7.28 29.02
N SER A 691 9.23 -6.82 29.02
CA SER A 691 8.09 -7.65 28.60
C SER A 691 7.45 -7.16 27.31
N ILE A 692 6.80 -8.07 26.57
CA ILE A 692 5.98 -7.82 25.37
C ILE A 692 4.93 -6.71 25.58
N GLU A 693 4.54 -6.44 26.83
CA GLU A 693 3.68 -5.32 27.27
C GLU A 693 4.32 -3.94 27.09
N SER A 694 5.63 -3.86 26.85
CA SER A 694 6.31 -2.58 26.58
C SER A 694 6.05 -2.05 25.16
N ILE A 695 5.55 -2.91 24.26
CA ILE A 695 5.31 -2.58 22.85
C ILE A 695 3.82 -2.30 22.61
N LEU A 696 2.94 -3.12 23.18
CA LEU A 696 1.47 -3.00 23.15
C LEU A 696 0.95 -2.59 24.53
N SER A 697 0.12 -1.53 24.63
CA SER A 697 -0.50 -1.22 25.93
C SER A 697 -1.46 -2.34 26.35
N GLU A 698 -1.67 -2.57 27.65
CA GLU A 698 -2.64 -3.56 28.15
C GLU A 698 -4.04 -3.39 27.52
N ASP A 699 -4.42 -2.15 27.18
CA ASP A 699 -5.66 -1.85 26.47
C ASP A 699 -5.63 -2.28 24.99
N ASP A 700 -4.48 -2.25 24.33
CA ASP A 700 -4.32 -2.76 22.96
C ASP A 700 -4.44 -4.29 22.97
N ILE A 701 -3.92 -4.95 24.02
CA ILE A 701 -4.07 -6.39 24.26
C ILE A 701 -5.52 -6.73 24.59
N LYS A 702 -6.21 -5.93 25.42
CA LYS A 702 -7.65 -6.10 25.70
C LYS A 702 -8.51 -5.89 24.47
N GLY A 703 -8.20 -4.90 23.63
CA GLY A 703 -8.86 -4.71 22.33
C GLY A 703 -8.69 -5.91 21.40
N LEU A 704 -7.49 -6.51 21.39
CA LEU A 704 -7.20 -7.74 20.62
C LEU A 704 -7.88 -8.99 21.21
N LEU A 705 -7.98 -9.10 22.53
CA LEU A 705 -8.67 -10.20 23.23
C LEU A 705 -10.19 -10.09 23.12
N LEU A 706 -10.75 -8.89 23.19
CA LEU A 706 -12.18 -8.66 22.98
C LEU A 706 -12.59 -8.91 21.52
N GLY A 707 -11.68 -8.70 20.56
CA GLY A 707 -11.90 -9.04 19.15
C GLY A 707 -11.80 -10.54 18.82
N SER A 708 -11.32 -11.38 19.75
CA SER A 708 -11.16 -12.84 19.54
C SER A 708 -12.05 -13.70 20.44
N GLY A 709 -12.93 -13.08 21.24
CA GLY A 709 -13.61 -13.75 22.36
C GLY A 709 -15.14 -13.75 22.36
N THR A 710 -15.83 -13.42 21.26
CA THR A 710 -17.30 -13.59 21.18
C THR A 710 -17.71 -14.22 19.85
N GLY A 711 -17.77 -15.54 19.85
CA GLY A 711 -18.32 -16.35 18.77
C GLY A 711 -18.81 -17.68 19.32
N SER A 712 -20.00 -17.70 19.92
CA SER A 712 -20.96 -18.82 19.89
C SER A 712 -22.24 -18.43 20.64
N ASP A 713 -23.36 -18.88 20.08
CA ASP A 713 -24.71 -18.97 20.65
C ASP A 713 -25.64 -17.75 20.51
N ALA A 714 -26.27 -17.64 19.34
CA ALA A 714 -27.71 -17.34 19.22
C ALA A 714 -28.24 -17.80 17.85
N GLU A 715 -29.12 -18.80 17.88
CA GLU A 715 -29.91 -19.23 16.73
C GLU A 715 -31.02 -18.21 16.40
N GLY A 716 -31.24 -18.01 15.10
CA GLY A 716 -32.56 -17.84 14.49
C GLY A 716 -33.41 -16.65 14.89
N GLU A 717 -33.35 -15.57 14.11
CA GLU A 717 -34.55 -14.84 13.68
C GLU A 717 -34.26 -13.96 12.46
N THR A 718 -35.21 -13.98 11.52
CA THR A 718 -35.22 -13.29 10.23
C THR A 718 -35.06 -11.78 10.38
N ALA A 719 -34.03 -11.19 9.75
CA ALA A 719 -33.89 -9.74 9.63
C ALA A 719 -33.72 -9.34 8.16
N THR A 720 -34.67 -8.51 7.74
CA THR A 720 -34.84 -7.88 6.44
C THR A 720 -33.64 -7.05 6.02
N GLU A 721 -33.41 -7.09 4.72
CA GLU A 721 -32.51 -6.27 3.91
C GLU A 721 -32.65 -4.77 4.25
N TYR A 722 -31.58 -4.20 4.82
CA TYR A 722 -31.39 -2.75 4.92
C TYR A 722 -30.08 -2.39 4.24
N GLU A 723 -30.21 -1.77 3.07
CA GLU A 723 -29.13 -1.04 2.39
C GLU A 723 -28.59 0.04 3.33
N LEU A 724 -27.34 -0.12 3.76
CA LEU A 724 -26.58 0.93 4.45
C LEU A 724 -25.66 1.61 3.46
N THR A 725 -25.94 2.90 3.29
CA THR A 725 -25.33 3.83 2.37
C THR A 725 -23.83 4.04 2.63
N ASP A 726 -23.11 4.17 1.53
CA ASP A 726 -21.66 4.29 1.39
C ASP A 726 -21.16 5.60 2.03
N GLY A 727 -20.79 5.54 3.32
CA GLY A 727 -20.12 6.61 4.05
C GLY A 727 -18.61 6.57 3.89
N ALA A 728 -18.11 6.70 2.65
CA ALA A 728 -16.68 6.79 2.37
C ALA A 728 -16.22 8.26 2.39
N VAL A 729 -15.20 8.55 3.21
CA VAL A 729 -14.44 9.81 3.18
C VAL A 729 -13.75 9.90 1.81
N THR A 730 -14.33 10.70 0.92
CA THR A 730 -13.82 10.98 -0.41
C THR A 730 -12.71 12.04 -0.33
N SER A 731 -11.47 11.61 -0.52
CA SER A 731 -10.38 12.52 -0.89
C SER A 731 -10.43 12.80 -2.39
N GLU A 732 -11.00 13.97 -2.73
CA GLU A 732 -10.97 14.74 -3.99
C GLU A 732 -11.28 14.01 -5.32
N ASP A 733 -12.52 14.18 -5.82
CA ASP A 733 -12.84 15.07 -6.97
C ASP A 733 -14.34 14.98 -7.30
N GLU A 734 -15.26 15.26 -6.36
CA GLU A 734 -16.68 15.48 -6.68
C GLU A 734 -17.31 16.45 -5.65
N SER A 735 -17.51 17.71 -6.04
CA SER A 735 -18.62 18.55 -5.58
C SER A 735 -18.62 19.88 -6.35
N ASP A 736 -19.49 20.00 -7.35
CA ASP A 736 -20.07 21.28 -7.74
C ASP A 736 -21.54 21.01 -8.13
N GLY A 737 -22.44 21.63 -7.37
CA GLY A 737 -23.88 21.45 -7.47
C GLY A 737 -24.62 22.37 -6.51
N LEU A 738 -24.60 23.67 -6.84
CA LEU A 738 -25.60 24.72 -6.55
C LEU A 738 -26.58 24.50 -5.38
N ASN A 739 -26.43 25.30 -4.32
CA ASN A 739 -27.55 25.74 -3.49
C ASN A 739 -27.56 27.27 -3.41
N LEU A 740 -28.25 27.88 -4.37
CA LEU A 740 -28.69 29.28 -4.28
C LEU A 740 -29.88 29.31 -3.32
N LYS A 741 -29.67 29.74 -2.07
CA LYS A 741 -30.74 30.27 -1.24
C LYS A 741 -30.66 31.79 -1.25
N ILE A 742 -31.60 32.36 -1.98
CA ILE A 742 -31.99 33.76 -1.97
C ILE A 742 -32.40 34.11 -0.53
N SER A 743 -31.75 35.12 0.03
CA SER A 743 -32.11 35.73 1.30
C SER A 743 -33.14 36.82 1.00
N GLU A 744 -34.43 36.49 1.03
CA GLU A 744 -35.47 37.50 1.18
C GLU A 744 -35.61 37.89 2.66
N LYS A 745 -35.61 39.20 2.87
CA LYS A 745 -35.80 39.89 4.14
C LYS A 745 -37.30 39.93 4.44
N ASP A 746 -37.71 39.39 5.58
CA ASP A 746 -38.99 39.78 6.19
C ASP A 746 -38.78 41.04 7.04
N THR A 747 -39.12 42.18 6.46
CA THR A 747 -39.52 43.38 7.18
C THR A 747 -41.02 43.33 7.41
N LEU A 748 -41.43 43.16 8.66
CA LEU A 748 -42.74 43.53 9.17
C LEU A 748 -42.94 45.04 8.95
N ILE A 749 -43.96 45.44 8.18
CA ILE A 749 -44.76 46.65 8.37
C ILE A 749 -46.13 46.44 7.70
N SER A 750 -47.13 46.87 8.44
CA SER A 750 -48.58 46.94 8.23
C SER A 750 -49.08 47.51 6.89
N GLY A 751 -50.26 47.01 6.47
CA GLY A 751 -51.43 47.88 6.22
C GLY A 751 -51.84 48.12 4.77
N GLU A 752 -53.10 47.77 4.49
CA GLU A 752 -54.06 48.40 3.55
C GLU A 752 -53.75 48.37 2.04
N LYS A 753 -54.52 47.59 1.25
CA LYS A 753 -55.85 47.85 0.68
C LYS A 753 -55.82 48.69 -0.62
N GLU A 754 -56.48 48.08 -1.62
CA GLU A 754 -57.24 48.66 -2.73
C GLU A 754 -56.53 49.08 -4.04
N GLU A 755 -57.18 48.60 -5.11
CA GLU A 755 -57.09 48.82 -6.57
C GLU A 755 -55.99 48.16 -7.41
#